data_AF-A0AA88LB16-F1
#
_entry.id   AF-A0AA88LB16-F1
#
_cell.length_a   1.000
_cell.length_b   1.000
_cell.length_c   1.000
_cell.angle_alpha   90.00
_cell.angle_beta   90.00
_cell.angle_gamma   90.00
#
_symmetry.space_group_name_H-M   'P 1'
#
loop_
_entity.id
_entity.type
_entity.pdbx_description
1 polymer ?
#
loop_
_entity_poly.entity_id
_entity_poly.type
_entity_poly.pdbx_seq_one_letter_code
_entity_poly.pdbx_strand_id
1 'polypeptide(L)'
;MSDFFPDGSIQNVPRAVKSGAYAGRGIAVFTSGGDSQGMNAAVRAVVRFGIYLGAKVYFIKEGYQGMVDGGENIVEATWSSVSGNLHKGGTIIGSARCKDFRVREGRLKAARNLINRGITNLVVIGGDGSLTGANLFRHEWSSLVDELAEKGVVTAEAKSKYSNLYIVGMVGSIDNDFCGTDMTIGTDSALHRIIESIDAIAATAYSHQRTFIMEVMGRHCGFLALAASLASEADYVFIPEWLPEADWPSRMCKKLSSEREAGQRINIIIVSEGAVDRDGNTITSEMVKDVVVKNLHQDARITVLGHVQRGGGPSAFDRVLACRMGAEAVLALMEAEAETEPCVVSLDGNQVIRLPLMECVKRTQAVSKAMSEQNWDVAVQLRGRSFARNLETYKLLTRLKPPKLSPEMTQQMSGYTLAVMCVGAPACGMNAAVRSFTRNCIYRGDIVLGVEDGIEGLIKDSVKELQWSSVTGWVGQGGASLGTKRTLPDGNYEKIAETINKHKINGLLVIGGFEAYNAVLQLAQQKKTYKEFCIPMLVIPSTISNNVPGTEFSLGADTALNEITEICDRIRQSAQGTKRRVFIVETMGGYCGYLATMAGLAGGADQAYIFEETFGAKDLLHDIDHMISKMNHGVQHGLVLRNEKANVNYNSDFMSRFFSEEGKNYFSARMNVLGHMQQGGSPSPFDRNMGTKMAAKAAEWLITKICECAQADGSLNASSPDTAVLLGIIRRNYCFSPVEDLQNDTDFVQGLPKQQWWLKLQSLLRILAKHDSVYVEEGLNVQTIEETGWSLAM
;
A
#
# COMPACT_ATOMS: atom_id res chain seq x y z
N MET A 1 -13.75 -27.10 1.88
CA MET A 1 -13.95 -26.00 2.85
C MET A 1 -14.19 -26.61 4.22
N SER A 2 -13.12 -26.89 4.95
CA SER A 2 -13.06 -27.04 6.41
C SER A 2 -11.63 -27.43 6.75
N ASP A 3 -11.08 -26.75 7.74
CA ASP A 3 -9.85 -27.06 8.49
C ASP A 3 -8.52 -26.76 7.80
N PHE A 4 -7.86 -25.68 8.22
CA PHE A 4 -6.49 -25.63 8.78
C PHE A 4 -6.04 -24.16 8.94
N PHE A 5 -6.40 -23.53 10.06
CA PHE A 5 -5.63 -22.43 10.65
C PHE A 5 -5.21 -22.91 12.05
N PRO A 6 -3.93 -23.11 12.34
CA PRO A 6 -3.46 -23.63 13.63
C PRO A 6 -3.24 -22.49 14.64
N ASP A 7 -4.18 -21.56 14.72
CA ASP A 7 -4.33 -20.68 15.88
C ASP A 7 -5.83 -20.54 16.19
N GLY A 8 -6.20 -20.44 17.46
CA GLY A 8 -7.59 -20.33 17.90
C GLY A 8 -8.24 -18.97 17.56
N SER A 9 -7.99 -18.42 16.37
CA SER A 9 -8.62 -17.19 15.91
C SER A 9 -10.08 -17.43 15.50
N ILE A 10 -10.93 -16.48 15.89
CA ILE A 10 -12.39 -16.47 15.79
C ILE A 10 -12.84 -16.86 14.37
N GLN A 11 -13.60 -17.95 14.24
CA GLN A 11 -14.33 -18.31 13.03
C GLN A 11 -15.46 -17.29 12.78
N ASN A 12 -15.13 -16.13 12.21
CA ASN A 12 -16.13 -15.26 11.60
C ASN A 12 -16.39 -15.77 10.18
N VAL A 13 -17.45 -16.55 10.01
CA VAL A 13 -18.00 -16.83 8.66
C VAL A 13 -18.38 -15.47 8.05
N PRO A 14 -17.89 -15.11 6.85
CA PRO A 14 -18.16 -13.80 6.27
C PRO A 14 -19.66 -13.55 6.11
N ARG A 15 -20.18 -12.48 6.71
CA ARG A 15 -21.60 -12.13 6.62
C ARG A 15 -21.91 -11.54 5.25
N ALA A 16 -22.99 -12.03 4.65
CA ALA A 16 -23.51 -11.55 3.37
C ALA A 16 -24.57 -10.46 3.57
N VAL A 17 -24.38 -9.26 3.02
CA VAL A 17 -25.32 -8.13 3.16
C VAL A 17 -25.97 -7.78 1.81
N LYS A 18 -27.30 -7.80 1.78
CA LYS A 18 -28.13 -7.52 0.59
C LYS A 18 -28.55 -6.05 0.49
N SER A 19 -28.89 -5.63 -0.72
CA SER A 19 -29.43 -4.30 -1.03
C SER A 19 -30.69 -3.98 -0.22
N GLY A 20 -30.85 -2.72 0.19
CA GLY A 20 -32.04 -2.22 0.87
C GLY A 20 -32.24 -2.66 2.33
N ALA A 21 -31.28 -3.36 2.94
CA ALA A 21 -31.41 -3.91 4.29
C ALA A 21 -31.66 -2.87 5.41
N TYR A 22 -31.33 -1.59 5.17
CA TYR A 22 -31.38 -0.52 6.18
C TYR A 22 -32.17 0.70 5.70
N ALA A 23 -33.24 0.46 4.94
CA ALA A 23 -34.10 1.50 4.39
C ALA A 23 -34.61 2.48 5.47
N GLY A 24 -34.51 3.79 5.19
CA GLY A 24 -35.04 4.84 6.06
C GLY A 24 -34.11 5.37 7.15
N ARG A 25 -32.88 4.85 7.28
CA ARG A 25 -31.83 5.45 8.13
C ARG A 25 -31.17 6.65 7.45
N GLY A 26 -30.80 7.66 8.24
CA GLY A 26 -30.08 8.86 7.79
C GLY A 26 -28.60 8.81 8.17
N ILE A 27 -27.72 8.91 7.16
CA ILE A 27 -26.26 8.91 7.30
C ILE A 27 -25.74 10.26 6.81
N ALA A 28 -24.73 10.83 7.47
CA ALA A 28 -23.99 11.94 6.90
C ALA A 28 -22.48 11.67 6.90
N VAL A 29 -21.80 12.17 5.88
CA VAL A 29 -20.35 12.10 5.75
C VAL A 29 -19.76 13.50 5.68
N PHE A 30 -18.64 13.70 6.37
CA PHE A 30 -17.91 14.96 6.33
C PHE A 30 -16.41 14.76 6.45
N THR A 31 -15.67 15.68 5.85
CA THR A 31 -14.21 15.75 5.96
C THR A 31 -13.81 16.89 6.88
N SER A 32 -12.87 16.65 7.79
CA SER A 32 -12.40 17.66 8.74
C SER A 32 -10.91 17.53 9.02
N GLY A 33 -10.22 18.67 9.12
CA GLY A 33 -8.76 18.74 9.29
C GLY A 33 -8.04 19.05 7.98
N GLY A 34 -6.74 18.77 7.93
CA GLY A 34 -5.97 18.88 6.69
C GLY A 34 -6.45 17.84 5.68
N ASP A 35 -6.60 18.22 4.42
CA ASP A 35 -6.98 17.31 3.36
C ASP A 35 -5.85 16.31 3.05
N SER A 36 -6.25 15.17 2.50
CA SER A 36 -5.35 14.14 1.99
C SER A 36 -5.94 13.50 0.73
N GLN A 37 -5.08 13.04 -0.16
CA GLN A 37 -5.49 12.38 -1.39
C GLN A 37 -6.20 11.06 -1.03
N GLY A 38 -7.37 10.83 -1.63
CA GLY A 38 -8.19 9.64 -1.35
C GLY A 38 -9.42 9.90 -0.48
N MET A 39 -9.53 11.06 0.17
CA MET A 39 -10.76 11.47 0.89
C MET A 39 -12.00 11.42 -0.02
N ASN A 40 -11.87 11.83 -1.29
CA ASN A 40 -12.95 11.73 -2.27
C ASN A 40 -13.37 10.29 -2.59
N ALA A 41 -12.43 9.34 -2.55
CA ALA A 41 -12.72 7.93 -2.73
C ALA A 41 -13.50 7.37 -1.53
N ALA A 42 -13.14 7.78 -0.32
CA ALA A 42 -13.85 7.43 0.91
C ALA A 42 -15.28 7.99 0.90
N VAL A 43 -15.45 9.30 0.63
CA VAL A 43 -16.76 9.95 0.51
C VAL A 43 -17.61 9.25 -0.56
N ARG A 44 -17.04 8.91 -1.72
CA ARG A 44 -17.75 8.18 -2.77
C ARG A 44 -18.23 6.82 -2.29
N ALA A 45 -17.39 6.06 -1.59
CA ALA A 45 -17.75 4.74 -1.12
C ALA A 45 -18.85 4.80 -0.06
N VAL A 46 -18.76 5.73 0.90
CA VAL A 46 -19.78 5.95 1.93
C VAL A 46 -21.13 6.28 1.29
N VAL A 47 -21.16 7.21 0.32
CA VAL A 47 -22.40 7.57 -0.38
C VAL A 47 -22.99 6.40 -1.15
N ARG A 48 -22.19 5.75 -2.00
CA ARG A 48 -22.69 4.68 -2.88
C ARG A 48 -23.12 3.46 -2.09
N PHE A 49 -22.36 3.06 -1.08
CA PHE A 49 -22.68 1.92 -0.24
C PHE A 49 -23.88 2.21 0.68
N GLY A 50 -23.98 3.43 1.24
CA GLY A 50 -25.14 3.85 2.02
C GLY A 50 -26.44 3.82 1.20
N ILE A 51 -26.41 4.34 -0.03
CA ILE A 51 -27.54 4.28 -0.96
C ILE A 51 -27.90 2.83 -1.30
N TYR A 52 -26.90 1.98 -1.56
CA TYR A 52 -27.11 0.56 -1.82
C TYR A 52 -27.83 -0.15 -0.66
N LEU A 53 -27.52 0.20 0.59
CA LEU A 53 -28.23 -0.33 1.77
C LEU A 53 -29.63 0.30 1.99
N GLY A 54 -30.03 1.26 1.17
CA GLY A 54 -31.33 1.96 1.27
C GLY A 54 -31.34 3.16 2.21
N ALA A 55 -30.18 3.57 2.74
CA ALA A 55 -30.08 4.74 3.61
C ALA A 55 -30.13 6.05 2.81
N LYS A 56 -30.62 7.12 3.44
CA LYS A 56 -30.48 8.49 2.93
C LYS A 56 -29.12 9.03 3.37
N VAL A 57 -28.27 9.40 2.42
CA VAL A 57 -26.92 9.88 2.71
C VAL A 57 -26.85 11.39 2.48
N TYR A 58 -26.18 12.11 3.38
CA TYR A 58 -25.98 13.55 3.32
C TYR A 58 -24.50 13.91 3.31
N PHE A 59 -24.13 14.94 2.56
CA PHE A 59 -22.87 15.65 2.74
C PHE A 59 -23.03 16.71 3.81
N ILE A 60 -22.01 16.88 4.65
CA ILE A 60 -21.83 18.09 5.44
C ILE A 60 -20.60 18.80 4.85
N LYS A 61 -20.84 19.95 4.23
CA LYS A 61 -19.80 20.76 3.62
C LYS A 61 -18.96 21.47 4.66
N GLU A 62 -17.70 21.78 4.35
CA GLU A 62 -16.80 22.56 5.21
C GLU A 62 -16.62 21.97 6.64
N GLY A 63 -16.77 20.65 6.77
CA GLY A 63 -16.60 19.91 8.00
C GLY A 63 -17.53 20.38 9.13
N TYR A 64 -16.97 20.57 10.33
CA TYR A 64 -17.74 21.00 11.49
C TYR A 64 -18.40 22.38 11.31
N GLN A 65 -17.81 23.27 10.50
CA GLN A 65 -18.40 24.59 10.29
C GLN A 65 -19.74 24.47 9.56
N GLY A 66 -19.81 23.73 8.46
CA GLY A 66 -21.08 23.53 7.77
C GLY A 66 -22.09 22.70 8.57
N MET A 67 -21.63 21.88 9.52
CA MET A 67 -22.52 21.22 10.49
C MET A 67 -23.24 22.25 11.38
N VAL A 68 -22.50 23.23 11.89
CA VAL A 68 -23.02 24.33 12.72
C VAL A 68 -23.91 25.27 11.91
N ASP A 69 -23.48 25.64 10.70
CA ASP A 69 -24.20 26.57 9.84
C ASP A 69 -25.52 25.97 9.33
N GLY A 70 -25.53 24.67 9.01
CA GLY A 70 -26.71 23.96 8.53
C GLY A 70 -27.17 24.41 7.14
N GLY A 71 -28.48 24.26 6.86
CA GLY A 71 -29.08 24.74 5.62
C GLY A 71 -28.48 24.10 4.36
N GLU A 72 -27.89 24.93 3.50
CA GLU A 72 -27.25 24.53 2.23
C GLU A 72 -25.90 23.80 2.41
N ASN A 73 -25.37 23.80 3.63
CA ASN A 73 -24.17 23.03 3.96
C ASN A 73 -24.47 21.56 4.29
N ILE A 74 -25.74 21.20 4.54
CA ILE A 74 -26.16 19.80 4.72
C ILE A 74 -27.05 19.39 3.54
N VAL A 75 -26.46 18.69 2.58
CA VAL A 75 -27.07 18.40 1.27
C VAL A 75 -27.22 16.91 1.08
N GLU A 76 -28.39 16.46 0.63
CA GLU A 76 -28.62 15.06 0.29
C GLU A 76 -27.73 14.63 -0.89
N ALA A 77 -26.97 13.56 -0.70
CA ALA A 77 -26.10 12.99 -1.70
C ALA A 77 -26.89 12.04 -2.60
N THR A 78 -26.57 12.04 -3.89
CA THR A 78 -27.14 11.12 -4.87
C THR A 78 -26.04 10.24 -5.44
N TRP A 79 -26.42 9.18 -6.15
CA TRP A 79 -25.44 8.35 -6.85
C TRP A 79 -24.54 9.16 -7.80
N SER A 80 -25.13 10.16 -8.48
CA SER A 80 -24.45 11.02 -9.44
C SER A 80 -23.57 12.08 -8.77
N SER A 81 -23.88 12.53 -7.55
CA SER A 81 -23.12 13.60 -6.87
C SER A 81 -21.66 13.23 -6.56
N VAL A 82 -21.35 11.94 -6.43
CA VAL A 82 -19.98 11.42 -6.22
C VAL A 82 -19.33 10.86 -7.48
N SER A 83 -20.00 10.95 -8.63
CA SER A 83 -19.47 10.43 -9.90
C SER A 83 -18.34 11.31 -10.43
N GLY A 84 -17.27 10.69 -10.92
CA GLY A 84 -16.13 11.41 -11.50
C GLY A 84 -15.19 12.08 -10.49
N ASN A 85 -15.32 11.81 -9.19
CA ASN A 85 -14.49 12.43 -8.15
C ASN A 85 -13.36 11.52 -7.63
N LEU A 86 -13.32 10.25 -8.04
CA LEU A 86 -12.39 9.24 -7.53
C LEU A 86 -10.90 9.58 -7.73
N HIS A 87 -10.57 10.27 -8.82
CA HIS A 87 -9.19 10.67 -9.17
C HIS A 87 -8.81 12.07 -8.67
N LYS A 88 -9.76 12.81 -8.10
CA LYS A 88 -9.52 14.19 -7.66
C LYS A 88 -8.80 14.18 -6.32
N GLY A 89 -7.77 15.01 -6.18
CA GLY A 89 -7.15 15.31 -4.90
C GLY A 89 -8.07 16.12 -3.97
N GLY A 90 -7.62 16.30 -2.72
CA GLY A 90 -8.35 17.03 -1.69
C GLY A 90 -9.71 16.43 -1.35
N THR A 91 -10.66 17.29 -0.98
CA THR A 91 -12.05 16.92 -0.65
C THR A 91 -13.07 17.77 -1.42
N ILE A 92 -14.01 17.12 -2.12
CA ILE A 92 -15.09 17.77 -2.87
C ILE A 92 -16.15 18.42 -1.97
N ILE A 93 -16.17 18.08 -0.68
CA ILE A 93 -17.11 18.64 0.30
C ILE A 93 -16.45 19.68 1.21
N GLY A 94 -15.18 20.02 0.96
CA GLY A 94 -14.47 21.03 1.73
C GLY A 94 -14.12 20.60 3.16
N SER A 95 -13.29 21.41 3.82
CA SER A 95 -12.87 21.19 5.20
C SER A 95 -12.44 22.53 5.79
N ALA A 96 -13.16 23.00 6.82
CA ALA A 96 -12.88 24.27 7.47
C ALA A 96 -12.59 24.07 8.97
N ARG A 97 -11.74 24.95 9.51
CA ARG A 97 -11.56 25.05 10.96
C ARG A 97 -12.82 25.68 11.57
N CYS A 98 -13.44 25.01 12.53
CA CYS A 98 -14.62 25.52 13.21
C CYS A 98 -14.30 25.97 14.64
N LYS A 99 -14.41 27.29 14.90
CA LYS A 99 -14.30 27.83 16.27
C LYS A 99 -15.59 27.62 17.04
N ASP A 100 -16.74 27.76 16.38
CA ASP A 100 -18.06 27.69 17.01
C ASP A 100 -18.34 26.31 17.61
N PHE A 101 -17.88 25.24 16.98
CA PHE A 101 -18.06 23.88 17.50
C PHE A 101 -17.29 23.62 18.81
N ARG A 102 -16.32 24.46 19.16
CA ARG A 102 -15.61 24.38 20.46
C ARG A 102 -16.49 24.78 21.63
N VAL A 103 -17.50 25.64 21.40
CA VAL A 103 -18.45 26.04 22.43
C VAL A 103 -19.73 25.23 22.33
N ARG A 104 -20.40 25.02 23.48
CA ARG A 104 -21.63 24.21 23.55
C ARG A 104 -22.75 24.77 22.67
N GLU A 105 -22.84 26.10 22.52
CA GLU A 105 -23.83 26.74 21.65
C GLU A 105 -23.69 26.31 20.18
N GLY A 106 -22.47 26.21 19.66
CA GLY A 106 -22.24 25.72 18.30
C GLY A 106 -22.62 24.25 18.17
N ARG A 107 -22.31 23.43 19.18
CA ARG A 107 -22.72 22.01 19.21
C ARG A 107 -24.24 21.84 19.28
N LEU A 108 -24.96 22.70 20.01
CA LEU A 108 -26.43 22.73 20.01
C LEU A 108 -27.00 23.05 18.63
N LYS A 109 -26.43 24.06 17.93
CA LYS A 109 -26.82 24.39 16.55
C LYS A 109 -26.59 23.21 15.61
N ALA A 110 -25.43 22.56 15.71
CA ALA A 110 -25.10 21.37 14.94
C ALA A 110 -26.07 20.22 15.19
N ALA A 111 -26.35 19.89 16.46
CA ALA A 111 -27.29 18.83 16.84
C ALA A 111 -28.69 19.09 16.28
N ARG A 112 -29.19 20.33 16.41
CA ARG A 112 -30.47 20.76 15.83
C ARG A 112 -30.49 20.54 14.31
N ASN A 113 -29.44 20.95 13.61
CA ASN A 113 -29.39 20.85 12.14
C ASN A 113 -29.40 19.39 11.66
N LEU A 114 -28.70 18.49 12.37
CA LEU A 114 -28.71 17.05 12.09
C LEU A 114 -30.09 16.42 12.34
N ILE A 115 -30.72 16.74 13.48
CA ILE A 115 -32.07 16.25 13.85
C ILE A 115 -33.11 16.69 12.82
N ASN A 116 -33.05 17.96 12.37
CA ASN A 116 -33.95 18.50 11.35
C ASN A 116 -33.88 17.75 10.01
N ARG A 117 -32.75 17.08 9.73
CA ARG A 117 -32.54 16.25 8.53
C ARG A 117 -32.71 14.75 8.81
N GLY A 118 -33.00 14.37 10.05
CA GLY A 118 -33.12 12.97 10.47
C GLY A 118 -31.79 12.20 10.44
N ILE A 119 -30.68 12.89 10.69
CA ILE A 119 -29.32 12.32 10.67
C ILE A 119 -28.93 11.94 12.10
N THR A 120 -28.64 10.65 12.32
CA THR A 120 -28.08 10.11 13.58
C THR A 120 -26.83 9.27 13.38
N ASN A 121 -26.37 9.09 12.13
CA ASN A 121 -25.20 8.27 11.81
C ASN A 121 -24.19 9.16 11.09
N LEU A 122 -23.00 9.34 11.67
CA LEU A 122 -21.96 10.20 11.12
C LEU A 122 -20.72 9.39 10.76
N VAL A 123 -20.29 9.50 9.50
CA VAL A 123 -18.96 9.09 9.06
C VAL A 123 -18.05 10.30 9.08
N VAL A 124 -16.97 10.23 9.86
CA VAL A 124 -16.00 11.30 10.01
C VAL A 124 -14.70 10.90 9.33
N ILE A 125 -14.29 11.65 8.30
CA ILE A 125 -13.04 11.41 7.59
C ILE A 125 -12.06 12.53 7.97
N GLY A 126 -10.97 12.20 8.67
CA GLY A 126 -10.00 13.21 9.10
C GLY A 126 -8.92 12.68 10.03
N GLY A 127 -8.15 13.60 10.60
CA GLY A 127 -7.10 13.27 11.58
C GLY A 127 -7.63 13.04 13.00
N ASP A 128 -6.69 12.76 13.92
CA ASP A 128 -6.90 12.54 15.35
C ASP A 128 -7.80 13.59 16.04
N GLY A 129 -7.57 14.88 15.77
CA GLY A 129 -8.35 15.97 16.37
C GLY A 129 -9.80 15.98 15.92
N SER A 130 -10.06 15.63 14.65
CA SER A 130 -11.42 15.54 14.10
C SER A 130 -12.19 14.38 14.73
N LEU A 131 -11.54 13.23 14.90
CA LEU A 131 -12.12 12.04 15.51
C LEU A 131 -12.40 12.24 17.01
N THR A 132 -11.50 12.92 17.72
CA THR A 132 -11.69 13.28 19.14
C THR A 132 -12.90 14.22 19.31
N GLY A 133 -13.03 15.22 18.44
CA GLY A 133 -14.18 16.13 18.44
C GLY A 133 -15.51 15.42 18.19
N ALA A 134 -15.52 14.41 17.31
CA ALA A 134 -16.70 13.62 17.01
C ALA A 134 -17.14 12.78 18.21
N ASN A 135 -16.18 12.18 18.92
CA ASN A 135 -16.46 11.40 20.11
C ASN A 135 -17.02 12.26 21.25
N LEU A 136 -16.44 13.45 21.48
CA LEU A 136 -16.98 14.40 22.46
C LEU A 136 -18.42 14.79 22.11
N PHE A 137 -18.69 15.06 20.83
CA PHE A 137 -20.03 15.42 20.38
C PHE A 137 -21.05 14.29 20.59
N ARG A 138 -20.66 13.04 20.36
CA ARG A 138 -21.50 11.87 20.68
C ARG A 138 -21.79 11.76 22.18
N HIS A 139 -20.78 11.91 23.04
CA HIS A 139 -20.99 11.84 24.49
C HIS A 139 -21.92 12.95 25.00
N GLU A 140 -21.82 14.15 24.44
CA GLU A 140 -22.70 15.27 24.81
C GLU A 140 -24.08 15.17 24.17
N TRP A 141 -24.31 14.26 23.20
CA TRP A 141 -25.49 14.25 22.34
C TRP A 141 -26.81 14.21 23.12
N SER A 142 -26.98 13.27 24.06
CA SER A 142 -28.20 13.14 24.86
C SER A 142 -28.55 14.44 25.59
N SER A 143 -27.56 15.03 26.24
CA SER A 143 -27.69 16.31 26.94
C SER A 143 -28.03 17.47 26.01
N LEU A 144 -27.49 17.49 24.78
CA LEU A 144 -27.83 18.49 23.76
C LEU A 144 -29.28 18.32 23.27
N VAL A 145 -29.73 17.08 23.06
CA VAL A 145 -31.11 16.77 22.64
C VAL A 145 -32.10 17.13 23.74
N ASP A 146 -31.78 16.85 25.00
CA ASP A 146 -32.60 17.23 26.15
C ASP A 146 -32.79 18.75 26.21
N GLU A 147 -31.70 19.51 26.09
CA GLU A 147 -31.72 20.97 26.11
C GLU A 147 -32.53 21.55 24.93
N LEU A 148 -32.42 20.94 23.74
CA LEU A 148 -33.20 21.35 22.56
C LEU A 148 -34.70 21.05 22.72
N ALA A 149 -35.06 19.95 23.41
CA ALA A 149 -36.43 19.60 23.71
C ALA A 149 -37.04 20.52 24.76
N GLU A 150 -36.30 20.85 25.83
CA GLU A 150 -36.71 21.82 26.85
C GLU A 150 -36.97 23.22 26.27
N LYS A 151 -36.15 23.63 25.29
CA LYS A 151 -36.32 24.88 24.54
C LYS A 151 -37.46 24.85 23.52
N GLY A 152 -38.17 23.72 23.37
CA GLY A 152 -39.26 23.55 22.41
C GLY A 152 -38.80 23.55 20.95
N VAL A 153 -37.50 23.39 20.69
CA VAL A 153 -36.92 23.37 19.33
C VAL A 153 -37.07 22.00 18.68
N VAL A 154 -37.08 20.93 19.48
CA VAL A 154 -37.23 19.53 19.05
C VAL A 154 -38.46 18.92 19.73
N THR A 155 -39.30 18.20 18.97
CA THR A 155 -40.50 17.55 19.51
C THR A 155 -40.14 16.33 20.37
N ALA A 156 -41.05 15.92 21.27
CA ALA A 156 -40.85 14.72 22.09
C ALA A 156 -40.64 13.44 21.24
N GLU A 157 -41.34 13.35 20.10
CA GLU A 157 -41.18 12.26 19.12
C GLU A 157 -39.79 12.27 18.48
N ALA A 158 -39.30 13.44 18.06
CA ALA A 158 -37.96 13.57 17.49
C ALA A 158 -36.86 13.29 18.53
N LYS A 159 -37.07 13.70 19.79
CA LYS A 159 -36.19 13.33 20.91
C LYS A 159 -36.10 11.81 21.08
N SER A 160 -37.24 11.11 21.07
CA SER A 160 -37.25 9.64 21.20
C SER A 160 -36.62 8.95 19.99
N LYS A 161 -36.81 9.48 18.78
CA LYS A 161 -36.30 8.86 17.54
C LYS A 161 -34.81 9.10 17.32
N TYR A 162 -34.31 10.26 17.74
CA TYR A 162 -32.93 10.71 17.51
C TYR A 162 -32.12 10.83 18.81
N SER A 163 -32.44 9.99 19.80
CA SER A 163 -31.84 10.01 21.14
C SER A 163 -30.34 9.69 21.15
N ASN A 164 -29.87 8.94 20.17
CA ASN A 164 -28.50 8.46 20.07
C ASN A 164 -27.82 8.94 18.79
N LEU A 165 -26.53 9.26 18.89
CA LEU A 165 -25.65 9.56 17.78
C LEU A 165 -24.63 8.43 17.61
N TYR A 166 -24.56 7.88 16.42
CA TYR A 166 -23.58 6.88 16.03
C TYR A 166 -22.50 7.53 15.20
N ILE A 167 -21.25 7.23 15.51
CA ILE A 167 -20.10 7.79 14.81
C ILE A 167 -19.16 6.65 14.40
N VAL A 168 -18.63 6.74 13.19
CA VAL A 168 -17.52 5.91 12.73
C VAL A 168 -16.45 6.80 12.11
N GLY A 169 -15.21 6.58 12.53
CA GLY A 169 -14.05 7.31 12.04
C GLY A 169 -13.36 6.61 10.86
N MET A 170 -12.81 7.41 9.96
CA MET A 170 -11.83 7.01 8.96
C MET A 170 -10.67 8.00 8.99
N VAL A 171 -9.44 7.50 8.97
CA VAL A 171 -8.26 8.36 9.14
C VAL A 171 -7.78 8.87 7.79
N GLY A 172 -8.06 10.13 7.51
CA GLY A 172 -7.53 10.87 6.35
C GLY A 172 -6.37 11.76 6.78
N SER A 173 -5.14 11.32 6.52
CA SER A 173 -3.90 12.04 6.84
C SER A 173 -2.78 11.56 5.91
N ILE A 174 -1.85 12.46 5.58
CA ILE A 174 -0.61 12.09 4.87
C ILE A 174 0.48 11.64 5.85
N ASP A 175 0.39 12.04 7.12
CA ASP A 175 1.48 11.97 8.09
C ASP A 175 1.71 10.52 8.61
N ASN A 176 0.71 9.64 8.47
CA ASN A 176 0.65 8.29 9.06
C ASN A 176 0.95 8.28 10.57
N ASP A 177 0.45 9.29 11.28
CA ASP A 177 0.73 9.53 12.70
C ASP A 177 -0.31 8.93 13.65
N PHE A 178 -1.41 8.38 13.12
CA PHE A 178 -2.50 7.80 13.89
C PHE A 178 -2.24 6.34 14.26
N CYS A 179 -2.20 6.05 15.56
CA CYS A 179 -1.93 4.70 16.05
C CYS A 179 -3.17 3.80 15.92
N GLY A 180 -3.00 2.59 15.39
CA GLY A 180 -4.09 1.62 15.16
C GLY A 180 -4.37 1.32 13.69
N THR A 181 -3.72 2.04 12.77
CA THR A 181 -3.75 1.71 11.33
C THR A 181 -2.32 1.62 10.81
N ASP A 182 -2.03 0.62 9.98
CA ASP A 182 -0.72 0.50 9.33
C ASP A 182 -0.48 1.63 8.30
N MET A 183 -1.57 2.14 7.73
CA MET A 183 -1.58 3.15 6.67
C MET A 183 -2.82 4.05 6.77
N THR A 184 -2.63 5.37 6.79
CA THR A 184 -3.71 6.37 6.70
C THR A 184 -4.02 6.76 5.26
N ILE A 185 -5.27 7.12 4.97
CA ILE A 185 -5.70 7.51 3.62
C ILE A 185 -4.95 8.78 3.20
N GLY A 186 -4.10 8.65 2.18
CA GLY A 186 -3.31 9.72 1.56
C GLY A 186 -1.81 9.63 1.81
N THR A 187 -1.35 8.80 2.74
CA THR A 187 0.09 8.66 3.01
C THR A 187 0.84 8.07 1.80
N ASP A 188 0.25 7.09 1.12
CA ASP A 188 0.90 6.44 -0.03
C ASP A 188 0.97 7.42 -1.21
N SER A 189 -0.11 8.16 -1.45
CA SER A 189 -0.14 9.26 -2.42
C SER A 189 0.91 10.34 -2.12
N ALA A 190 1.09 10.72 -0.84
CA ALA A 190 2.13 11.67 -0.45
C ALA A 190 3.54 11.12 -0.72
N LEU A 191 3.79 9.83 -0.45
CA LEU A 191 5.05 9.17 -0.81
C LEU A 191 5.30 9.20 -2.32
N HIS A 192 4.27 9.00 -3.16
CA HIS A 192 4.41 9.15 -4.61
C HIS A 192 4.88 10.55 -5.00
N ARG A 193 4.33 11.61 -4.38
CA ARG A 193 4.75 13.01 -4.64
C ARG A 193 6.19 13.27 -4.20
N ILE A 194 6.60 12.72 -3.05
CA ILE A 194 7.97 12.84 -2.53
C ILE A 194 8.96 12.16 -3.48
N ILE A 195 8.69 10.92 -3.88
CA ILE A 195 9.58 10.15 -4.75
C ILE A 195 9.66 10.74 -6.15
N GLU A 196 8.54 11.20 -6.73
CA GLU A 196 8.57 11.91 -8.03
C GLU A 196 9.49 13.15 -7.97
N SER A 197 9.39 13.92 -6.88
CA SER A 197 10.22 15.12 -6.68
C SER A 197 11.70 14.77 -6.50
N ILE A 198 11.99 13.71 -5.74
CA ILE A 198 13.36 13.24 -5.54
C ILE A 198 13.96 12.71 -6.85
N ASP A 199 13.22 11.91 -7.61
CA ASP A 199 13.67 11.37 -8.90
C ASP A 199 13.96 12.50 -9.90
N ALA A 200 13.09 13.53 -9.95
CA ALA A 200 13.31 14.71 -10.79
C ALA A 200 14.59 15.47 -10.40
N ILE A 201 14.87 15.60 -9.10
CA ILE A 201 16.06 16.26 -8.58
C ILE A 201 17.32 15.40 -8.78
N ALA A 202 17.20 14.08 -8.66
CA ALA A 202 18.31 13.15 -8.82
C ALA A 202 18.99 13.32 -10.18
N ALA A 203 18.23 13.59 -11.24
CA ALA A 203 18.77 13.86 -12.57
C ALA A 203 19.74 15.07 -12.59
N THR A 204 19.33 16.23 -12.04
CA THR A 204 20.20 17.42 -11.98
C THR A 204 21.33 17.28 -10.96
N ALA A 205 21.07 16.58 -9.84
CA ALA A 205 22.07 16.28 -8.83
C ALA A 205 23.22 15.46 -9.42
N TYR A 206 22.89 14.47 -10.24
CA TYR A 206 23.86 13.56 -10.86
C TYR A 206 24.76 14.26 -11.87
N SER A 207 24.19 15.19 -12.66
CA SER A 207 24.92 16.01 -13.63
C SER A 207 25.97 16.91 -12.96
N HIS A 208 25.65 17.48 -11.80
CA HIS A 208 26.50 18.47 -11.13
C HIS A 208 27.24 17.98 -9.87
N GLN A 209 27.11 16.69 -9.54
CA GLN A 209 27.69 16.09 -8.32
C GLN A 209 27.31 16.83 -7.02
N ARG A 210 26.03 17.16 -6.90
CA ARG A 210 25.48 18.00 -5.83
C ARG A 210 24.92 17.19 -4.67
N THR A 211 24.85 17.86 -3.52
CA THR A 211 24.14 17.37 -2.34
C THR A 211 22.79 18.09 -2.24
N PHE A 212 21.71 17.33 -2.11
CA PHE A 212 20.36 17.87 -1.97
C PHE A 212 19.81 17.54 -0.58
N ILE A 213 19.27 18.57 0.07
CA ILE A 213 18.54 18.48 1.33
C ILE A 213 17.06 18.61 0.99
N MET A 214 16.31 17.53 1.20
CA MET A 214 14.89 17.40 0.88
C MET A 214 14.06 17.53 2.16
N GLU A 215 13.29 18.61 2.28
CA GLU A 215 12.38 18.79 3.42
C GLU A 215 11.01 18.19 3.13
N VAL A 216 10.59 17.27 4.01
CA VAL A 216 9.42 16.40 3.84
C VAL A 216 8.44 16.64 4.99
N MET A 217 7.13 16.65 4.67
CA MET A 217 6.06 16.82 5.66
C MET A 217 5.93 15.59 6.56
N GLY A 218 5.17 15.71 7.63
CA GLY A 218 4.89 14.61 8.57
C GLY A 218 4.50 15.08 9.97
N ARG A 219 4.40 16.39 10.18
CA ARG A 219 4.16 17.09 11.44
C ARG A 219 5.18 16.69 12.51
N HIS A 220 4.80 15.76 13.38
CA HIS A 220 5.65 15.21 14.44
C HIS A 220 5.92 13.72 14.22
N CYS A 221 5.74 13.24 13.00
CA CYS A 221 5.99 11.88 12.57
C CYS A 221 7.01 11.82 11.43
N GLY A 222 8.01 10.96 11.59
CA GLY A 222 9.04 10.72 10.60
C GLY A 222 8.67 9.68 9.54
N PHE A 223 7.44 9.15 9.51
CA PHE A 223 7.10 8.01 8.65
C PHE A 223 7.35 8.30 7.17
N LEU A 224 6.88 9.45 6.67
CA LEU A 224 7.10 9.85 5.28
C LEU A 224 8.59 9.98 4.95
N ALA A 225 9.36 10.65 5.80
CA ALA A 225 10.81 10.82 5.61
C ALA A 225 11.56 9.48 5.63
N LEU A 226 11.18 8.55 6.52
CA LEU A 226 11.78 7.22 6.65
C LEU A 226 11.40 6.29 5.50
N ALA A 227 10.15 6.28 5.07
CA ALA A 227 9.72 5.49 3.92
C ALA A 227 10.27 6.05 2.61
N ALA A 228 10.38 7.37 2.48
CA ALA A 228 11.03 8.01 1.34
C ALA A 228 12.53 7.72 1.30
N SER A 229 13.22 7.71 2.45
CA SER A 229 14.67 7.45 2.50
C SER A 229 15.03 6.04 2.04
N LEU A 230 14.20 5.05 2.40
CA LEU A 230 14.33 3.68 1.89
C LEU A 230 14.05 3.60 0.39
N ALA A 231 12.99 4.27 -0.09
CA ALA A 231 12.59 4.26 -1.50
C ALA A 231 13.47 5.13 -2.43
N SER A 232 14.27 6.04 -1.89
CA SER A 232 15.15 6.93 -2.66
C SER A 232 16.64 6.73 -2.41
N GLU A 233 17.02 5.73 -1.61
CA GLU A 233 18.41 5.49 -1.20
C GLU A 233 19.07 6.69 -0.50
N ALA A 234 18.34 7.43 0.33
CA ALA A 234 18.88 8.64 0.95
C ALA A 234 20.09 8.33 1.87
N ASP A 235 21.15 9.12 1.70
CA ASP A 235 22.40 9.00 2.45
C ASP A 235 22.22 9.36 3.92
N TYR A 236 21.26 10.21 4.28
CA TYR A 236 20.95 10.52 5.67
C TYR A 236 19.49 10.94 5.83
N VAL A 237 18.90 10.62 6.98
CA VAL A 237 17.53 11.01 7.32
C VAL A 237 17.50 11.61 8.72
N PHE A 238 16.75 12.69 8.89
CA PHE A 238 16.43 13.26 10.19
C PHE A 238 14.95 13.05 10.46
N ILE A 239 14.63 12.30 11.52
CA ILE A 239 13.27 12.02 11.97
C ILE A 239 13.13 12.27 13.46
N PRO A 240 11.95 12.70 13.95
CA PRO A 240 11.77 13.00 15.36
C PRO A 240 11.73 11.76 16.27
N GLU A 241 11.45 10.57 15.75
CA GLU A 241 11.44 9.33 16.54
C GLU A 241 12.83 8.71 16.73
N TRP A 242 13.83 9.12 15.96
CA TRP A 242 15.20 8.62 16.08
C TRP A 242 16.18 9.77 15.97
N LEU A 243 16.46 10.35 17.14
CA LEU A 243 17.31 11.53 17.23
C LEU A 243 18.75 11.22 16.83
N PRO A 244 19.40 12.17 16.13
CA PRO A 244 20.81 12.01 15.80
C PRO A 244 21.68 12.15 17.07
N GLU A 245 22.91 11.66 17.00
CA GLU A 245 23.88 11.80 18.10
C GLU A 245 24.42 13.24 18.19
N ALA A 246 25.04 13.62 19.32
CA ALA A 246 25.55 14.99 19.50
C ALA A 246 26.60 15.38 18.43
N ASP A 247 27.37 14.39 17.94
CA ASP A 247 28.38 14.55 16.88
C ASP A 247 27.81 14.33 15.47
N TRP A 248 26.49 14.43 15.28
CA TRP A 248 25.84 14.22 13.99
C TRP A 248 26.44 15.03 12.84
N PRO A 249 26.91 16.29 13.00
CA PRO A 249 27.51 17.03 11.89
C PRO A 249 28.73 16.28 11.33
N SER A 250 29.62 15.83 12.22
CA SER A 250 30.83 15.10 11.84
C SER A 250 30.51 13.72 11.27
N ARG A 251 29.54 12.99 11.84
CA ARG A 251 29.13 11.67 11.34
C ARG A 251 28.47 11.72 9.98
N MET A 252 27.55 12.67 9.80
CA MET A 252 26.92 12.93 8.51
C MET A 252 28.01 13.28 7.49
N CYS A 253 28.91 14.21 7.80
CA CYS A 253 29.98 14.59 6.89
C CYS A 253 30.87 13.41 6.50
N LYS A 254 31.30 12.60 7.47
CA LYS A 254 32.08 11.38 7.22
C LYS A 254 31.34 10.41 6.30
N LYS A 255 30.04 10.24 6.52
CA LYS A 255 29.20 9.37 5.70
C LYS A 255 29.10 9.83 4.25
N LEU A 256 28.75 11.09 4.05
CA LEU A 256 28.63 11.67 2.71
C LEU A 256 29.95 11.58 1.93
N SER A 257 31.09 11.86 2.58
CA SER A 257 32.41 11.71 1.97
C SER A 257 32.70 10.27 1.56
N SER A 258 32.41 9.30 2.44
CA SER A 258 32.64 7.88 2.13
C SER A 258 31.78 7.36 0.98
N GLU A 259 30.51 7.79 0.86
CA GLU A 259 29.68 7.43 -0.30
C GLU A 259 30.27 8.01 -1.60
N ARG A 260 30.73 9.27 -1.57
CA ARG A 260 31.41 9.88 -2.74
C ARG A 260 32.69 9.14 -3.12
N GLU A 261 33.51 8.77 -2.14
CA GLU A 261 34.71 7.94 -2.36
C GLU A 261 34.37 6.57 -2.96
N ALA A 262 33.21 6.00 -2.62
CA ALA A 262 32.70 4.76 -3.20
C ALA A 262 32.12 4.93 -4.62
N GLY A 263 32.19 6.14 -5.20
CA GLY A 263 31.76 6.44 -6.56
C GLY A 263 30.34 6.99 -6.68
N GLN A 264 29.64 7.23 -5.56
CA GLN A 264 28.33 7.87 -5.57
C GLN A 264 28.47 9.34 -6.01
N ARG A 265 27.72 9.73 -7.03
CA ARG A 265 27.78 11.10 -7.59
C ARG A 265 26.82 12.06 -6.91
N ILE A 266 25.76 11.56 -6.29
CA ILE A 266 24.71 12.36 -5.67
C ILE A 266 24.64 12.07 -4.18
N ASN A 267 24.39 13.10 -3.37
CA ASN A 267 24.01 12.87 -1.98
C ASN A 267 22.61 13.44 -1.74
N ILE A 268 21.74 12.63 -1.17
CA ILE A 268 20.37 12.99 -0.81
C ILE A 268 20.23 12.88 0.70
N ILE A 269 19.87 13.98 1.33
CA ILE A 269 19.58 14.06 2.76
C ILE A 269 18.09 14.40 2.89
N ILE A 270 17.35 13.62 3.65
CA ILE A 270 15.93 13.88 3.89
C ILE A 270 15.76 14.42 5.31
N VAL A 271 15.06 15.54 5.45
CA VAL A 271 14.77 16.20 6.73
C VAL A 271 13.26 16.22 6.91
N SER A 272 12.75 15.54 7.95
CA SER A 272 11.35 15.69 8.36
C SER A 272 11.12 17.08 8.93
N GLU A 273 9.97 17.71 8.63
CA GLU A 273 9.61 19.02 9.20
C GLU A 273 9.57 19.02 10.74
N GLY A 274 9.39 17.86 11.36
CA GLY A 274 9.41 17.67 12.81
C GLY A 274 10.79 17.36 13.39
N ALA A 275 11.87 17.36 12.60
CA ALA A 275 13.19 16.93 13.07
C ALA A 275 13.73 17.79 14.21
N VAL A 276 14.22 17.12 15.26
CA VAL A 276 14.82 17.77 16.44
C VAL A 276 16.13 17.07 16.83
N ASP A 277 16.97 17.75 17.61
CA ASP A 277 18.15 17.18 18.27
C ASP A 277 17.81 16.66 19.68
N ARG A 278 18.83 16.14 20.39
CA ARG A 278 18.68 15.60 21.76
C ARG A 278 18.35 16.66 22.81
N ASP A 279 18.68 17.91 22.55
CA ASP A 279 18.38 19.04 23.43
C ASP A 279 16.98 19.62 23.16
N GLY A 280 16.26 19.07 22.16
CA GLY A 280 14.93 19.51 21.75
C GLY A 280 14.93 20.68 20.78
N ASN A 281 16.11 21.08 20.27
CA ASN A 281 16.19 22.13 19.26
C ASN A 281 15.80 21.58 17.89
N THR A 282 15.08 22.37 17.10
CA THR A 282 14.72 22.01 15.73
C THR A 282 15.96 21.91 14.84
N ILE A 283 16.07 20.82 14.08
CA ILE A 283 17.09 20.66 13.04
C ILE A 283 16.50 21.14 11.73
N THR A 284 16.93 22.31 11.25
CA THR A 284 16.44 22.86 9.99
C THR A 284 17.26 22.42 8.78
N SER A 285 16.64 22.47 7.60
CA SER A 285 17.31 22.22 6.33
C SER A 285 18.49 23.16 6.09
N GLU A 286 18.41 24.42 6.55
CA GLU A 286 19.50 25.39 6.53
C GLU A 286 20.68 24.98 7.40
N MET A 287 20.44 24.48 8.62
CA MET A 287 21.50 24.00 9.50
C MET A 287 22.26 22.83 8.87
N VAL A 288 21.53 21.88 8.27
CA VAL A 288 22.12 20.73 7.58
C VAL A 288 22.94 21.18 6.37
N LYS A 289 22.42 22.11 5.55
CA LYS A 289 23.16 22.70 4.42
C LYS A 289 24.44 23.38 4.89
N ASP A 290 24.37 24.19 5.94
CA ASP A 290 25.51 24.91 6.49
C ASP A 290 26.63 23.96 6.92
N VAL A 291 26.27 22.85 7.57
CA VAL A 291 27.22 21.80 7.97
C VAL A 291 27.91 21.20 6.73
N VAL A 292 27.15 20.84 5.69
CA VAL A 292 27.69 20.27 4.46
C VAL A 292 28.64 21.25 3.76
N VAL A 293 28.25 22.53 3.63
CA VAL A 293 29.06 23.55 2.95
C VAL A 293 30.33 23.89 3.74
N LYS A 294 30.22 24.06 5.06
CA LYS A 294 31.36 24.45 5.91
C LYS A 294 32.38 23.32 6.06
N ASN A 295 31.92 22.09 6.23
CA ASN A 295 32.81 20.96 6.57
C ASN A 295 33.25 20.13 5.37
N LEU A 296 32.43 20.03 4.31
CA LEU A 296 32.74 19.22 3.13
C LEU A 296 33.04 20.06 1.88
N HIS A 297 32.77 21.37 1.91
CA HIS A 297 32.90 22.26 0.75
C HIS A 297 32.14 21.76 -0.49
N GLN A 298 31.04 21.03 -0.28
CA GLN A 298 30.19 20.51 -1.35
C GLN A 298 29.11 21.53 -1.75
N ASP A 299 28.74 21.53 -3.04
CA ASP A 299 27.63 22.34 -3.52
C ASP A 299 26.29 21.75 -3.06
N ALA A 300 25.71 22.35 -2.02
CA ALA A 300 24.49 21.88 -1.38
C ALA A 300 23.27 22.76 -1.71
N ARG A 301 22.12 22.13 -1.98
CA ARG A 301 20.84 22.81 -2.27
C ARG A 301 19.72 22.27 -1.38
N ILE A 302 18.84 23.17 -0.95
CA ILE A 302 17.64 22.83 -0.18
C ILE A 302 16.46 22.80 -1.15
N THR A 303 15.57 21.84 -0.97
CA THR A 303 14.27 21.80 -1.63
C THR A 303 13.21 21.47 -0.60
N VAL A 304 12.35 22.46 -0.34
CA VAL A 304 11.18 22.30 0.51
C VAL A 304 10.00 21.91 -0.36
N LEU A 305 9.57 20.66 -0.25
CA LEU A 305 8.46 20.14 -1.09
C LEU A 305 7.13 20.80 -0.74
N GLY A 306 6.92 21.13 0.54
CA GLY A 306 5.71 21.78 1.03
C GLY A 306 4.44 21.03 0.61
N HIS A 307 3.40 21.79 0.23
CA HIS A 307 2.06 21.28 -0.01
C HIS A 307 1.90 20.46 -1.31
N VAL A 308 2.94 20.34 -2.15
CA VAL A 308 2.92 19.39 -3.28
C VAL A 308 2.64 17.97 -2.77
N GLN A 309 3.05 17.67 -1.54
CA GLN A 309 2.82 16.38 -0.86
C GLN A 309 1.35 16.12 -0.50
N ARG A 310 0.51 17.15 -0.40
CA ARG A 310 -0.95 17.04 -0.16
C ARG A 310 -1.78 17.09 -1.45
N GLY A 311 -1.18 17.60 -2.53
CA GLY A 311 -1.83 17.76 -3.83
C GLY A 311 -1.74 16.54 -4.75
N GLY A 312 -2.38 16.65 -5.91
CA GLY A 312 -2.37 15.59 -6.94
C GLY A 312 -3.49 14.57 -6.81
N GLY A 313 -3.61 13.69 -7.81
CA GLY A 313 -4.55 12.58 -7.77
C GLY A 313 -4.08 11.49 -6.79
N PRO A 314 -5.00 10.75 -6.14
CA PRO A 314 -4.62 9.67 -5.25
C PRO A 314 -4.04 8.48 -6.01
N SER A 315 -3.11 7.76 -5.37
CA SER A 315 -2.56 6.49 -5.84
C SER A 315 -3.63 5.41 -5.94
N ALA A 316 -3.35 4.33 -6.66
CA ALA A 316 -4.25 3.19 -6.74
C ALA A 316 -4.53 2.59 -5.35
N PHE A 317 -3.49 2.50 -4.51
CA PHE A 317 -3.59 2.01 -3.14
C PHE A 317 -4.58 2.83 -2.30
N ASP A 318 -4.40 4.17 -2.24
CA ASP A 318 -5.27 5.03 -1.42
C ASP A 318 -6.73 5.03 -1.91
N ARG A 319 -6.95 4.89 -3.23
CA ARG A 319 -8.32 4.76 -3.79
C ARG A 319 -8.99 3.47 -3.34
N VAL A 320 -8.28 2.34 -3.44
CA VAL A 320 -8.80 1.02 -3.04
C VAL A 320 -9.02 0.98 -1.53
N LEU A 321 -8.03 1.43 -0.76
CA LEU A 321 -8.10 1.51 0.70
C LEU A 321 -9.33 2.30 1.15
N ALA A 322 -9.49 3.52 0.63
CA ALA A 322 -10.61 4.38 0.96
C ALA A 322 -11.96 3.79 0.53
N CYS A 323 -12.02 3.05 -0.59
CA CYS A 323 -13.24 2.36 -1.01
C CYS A 323 -13.63 1.23 -0.05
N ARG A 324 -12.67 0.41 0.37
CA ARG A 324 -12.88 -0.68 1.33
C ARG A 324 -13.31 -0.14 2.68
N MET A 325 -12.57 0.84 3.21
CA MET A 325 -12.88 1.46 4.50
C MET A 325 -14.22 2.20 4.50
N GLY A 326 -14.58 2.86 3.40
CA GLY A 326 -15.86 3.59 3.30
C GLY A 326 -17.08 2.67 3.29
N ALA A 327 -17.01 1.52 2.62
CA ALA A 327 -18.08 0.52 2.67
C ALA A 327 -18.22 -0.06 4.09
N GLU A 328 -17.08 -0.37 4.71
CA GLU A 328 -17.02 -0.92 6.06
C GLU A 328 -17.52 0.08 7.12
N ALA A 329 -17.22 1.37 6.97
CA ALA A 329 -17.68 2.41 7.87
C ALA A 329 -19.21 2.56 7.87
N VAL A 330 -19.82 2.43 6.70
CA VAL A 330 -21.28 2.43 6.57
C VAL A 330 -21.87 1.18 7.22
N LEU A 331 -21.29 0.01 6.97
CA LEU A 331 -21.77 -1.24 7.57
C LEU A 331 -21.71 -1.17 9.10
N ALA A 332 -20.59 -0.71 9.65
CA ALA A 332 -20.41 -0.50 11.09
C ALA A 332 -21.48 0.43 11.70
N LEU A 333 -21.85 1.52 11.02
CA LEU A 333 -22.94 2.40 11.47
C LEU A 333 -24.31 1.73 11.41
N MET A 334 -24.56 0.91 10.40
CA MET A 334 -25.86 0.23 10.27
C MET A 334 -26.03 -0.87 11.33
N GLU A 335 -24.95 -1.50 11.75
CA GLU A 335 -24.90 -2.52 12.79
C GLU A 335 -24.83 -1.94 14.21
N ALA A 336 -24.57 -0.64 14.36
CA ALA A 336 -24.43 -0.02 15.67
C ALA A 336 -25.75 -0.03 16.46
N GLU A 337 -25.62 -0.41 17.73
CA GLU A 337 -26.66 -0.37 18.77
C GLU A 337 -26.29 0.70 19.81
N ALA A 338 -27.20 1.05 20.73
CA ALA A 338 -26.99 2.13 21.71
C ALA A 338 -25.70 1.96 22.54
N GLU A 339 -25.36 0.71 22.90
CA GLU A 339 -24.16 0.37 23.67
C GLU A 339 -22.89 0.23 22.83
N THR A 340 -23.00 0.27 21.50
CA THR A 340 -21.84 0.12 20.61
C THR A 340 -20.89 1.29 20.79
N GLU A 341 -19.62 0.99 21.13
CA GLU A 341 -18.57 1.99 21.22
C GLU A 341 -18.22 2.54 19.82
N PRO A 342 -17.94 3.85 19.69
CA PRO A 342 -17.39 4.42 18.48
C PRO A 342 -16.15 3.69 18.01
N CYS A 343 -16.12 3.34 16.72
CA CYS A 343 -14.97 2.71 16.12
C CYS A 343 -14.32 3.56 15.03
N VAL A 344 -13.06 3.26 14.74
CA VAL A 344 -12.31 3.74 13.58
C VAL A 344 -12.06 2.55 12.67
N VAL A 345 -12.39 2.70 11.39
CA VAL A 345 -12.05 1.71 10.38
C VAL A 345 -10.58 1.91 9.98
N SER A 346 -9.79 0.86 10.18
CA SER A 346 -8.33 0.88 10.07
C SER A 346 -7.80 -0.25 9.18
N LEU A 347 -6.53 -0.15 8.76
CA LEU A 347 -5.85 -1.18 7.99
C LEU A 347 -4.94 -2.05 8.87
N ASP A 348 -5.36 -3.31 8.90
CA ASP A 348 -4.80 -4.55 9.44
C ASP A 348 -3.75 -5.31 8.60
N GLY A 349 -2.60 -4.75 8.21
CA GLY A 349 -1.80 -5.31 7.10
C GLY A 349 -2.55 -5.22 5.77
N ASN A 350 -3.20 -6.30 5.32
CA ASN A 350 -4.10 -6.29 4.15
C ASN A 350 -5.57 -6.51 4.54
N GLN A 351 -5.90 -6.49 5.83
CA GLN A 351 -7.25 -6.74 6.32
C GLN A 351 -7.88 -5.44 6.81
N VAL A 352 -9.13 -5.14 6.46
CA VAL A 352 -9.84 -4.02 7.09
C VAL A 352 -10.34 -4.46 8.46
N ILE A 353 -10.16 -3.62 9.48
CA ILE A 353 -10.58 -3.90 10.85
C ILE A 353 -11.33 -2.71 11.45
N ARG A 354 -12.16 -2.96 12.46
CA ARG A 354 -12.83 -1.93 13.27
C ARG A 354 -12.17 -1.91 14.65
N LEU A 355 -11.68 -0.74 15.07
CA LEU A 355 -11.01 -0.54 16.36
C LEU A 355 -11.71 0.50 17.23
N PRO A 356 -11.69 0.37 18.57
CA PRO A 356 -12.21 1.40 19.47
C PRO A 356 -11.54 2.76 19.25
N LEU A 357 -12.33 3.78 18.92
CA LEU A 357 -11.82 5.09 18.52
C LEU A 357 -10.96 5.72 19.60
N MET A 358 -11.42 5.67 20.86
CA MET A 358 -10.73 6.34 21.95
C MET A 358 -9.45 5.62 22.39
N GLU A 359 -9.33 4.32 22.15
CA GLU A 359 -8.10 3.58 22.38
C GLU A 359 -7.01 4.05 21.39
N CYS A 360 -7.36 4.18 20.11
CA CYS A 360 -6.46 4.69 19.07
C CYS A 360 -5.99 6.13 19.36
N VAL A 361 -6.91 6.99 19.77
CA VAL A 361 -6.61 8.40 20.12
C VAL A 361 -5.70 8.47 21.33
N LYS A 362 -6.01 7.76 22.42
CA LYS A 362 -5.16 7.73 23.64
C LYS A 362 -3.75 7.26 23.33
N ARG A 363 -3.62 6.24 22.49
CA ARG A 363 -2.32 5.72 22.07
C ARG A 363 -1.53 6.72 21.22
N THR A 364 -2.22 7.42 20.31
CA THR A 364 -1.61 8.49 19.52
C THR A 364 -1.08 9.62 20.42
N GLN A 365 -1.85 10.02 21.43
CA GLN A 365 -1.41 11.00 22.45
C GLN A 365 -0.24 10.47 23.29
N ALA A 366 -0.21 9.17 23.59
CA ALA A 366 0.89 8.53 24.31
C ALA A 366 2.22 8.62 23.54
N VAL A 367 2.21 8.60 22.20
CA VAL A 367 3.41 8.85 21.40
C VAL A 367 3.95 10.26 21.66
N SER A 368 3.10 11.28 21.57
CA SER A 368 3.50 12.66 21.83
C SER A 368 4.03 12.84 23.26
N LYS A 369 3.40 12.17 24.23
CA LYS A 369 3.88 12.14 25.61
C LYS A 369 5.26 11.50 25.73
N ALA A 370 5.46 10.30 25.16
CA ALA A 370 6.74 9.59 25.18
C ALA A 370 7.86 10.43 24.55
N MET A 371 7.58 11.11 23.43
CA MET A 371 8.55 12.02 22.79
C MET A 371 8.87 13.24 23.68
N SER A 372 7.88 13.82 24.36
CA SER A 372 8.11 14.95 25.28
C SER A 372 8.91 14.55 26.53
N GLU A 373 8.76 13.31 26.98
CA GLU A 373 9.50 12.71 28.10
C GLU A 373 10.86 12.12 27.66
N GLN A 374 11.27 12.34 26.41
CA GLN A 374 12.52 11.85 25.81
C GLN A 374 12.65 10.31 25.80
N ASN A 375 11.51 9.59 25.82
CA ASN A 375 11.46 8.13 25.74
C ASN A 375 11.23 7.68 24.29
N TRP A 376 12.28 7.78 23.47
CA TRP A 376 12.23 7.55 22.02
C TRP A 376 11.95 6.10 21.64
N ASP A 377 12.47 5.13 22.39
CA ASP A 377 12.25 3.71 22.12
C ASP A 377 10.77 3.35 22.27
N VAL A 378 10.11 3.87 23.32
CA VAL A 378 8.66 3.71 23.50
C VAL A 378 7.90 4.43 22.40
N ALA A 379 8.32 5.62 21.98
CA ALA A 379 7.68 6.32 20.85
C ALA A 379 7.72 5.49 19.56
N VAL A 380 8.87 4.90 19.23
CA VAL A 380 9.05 4.01 18.06
C VAL A 380 8.16 2.76 18.17
N GLN A 381 8.08 2.14 19.35
CA GLN A 381 7.20 0.99 19.57
C GLN A 381 5.72 1.35 19.44
N LEU A 382 5.32 2.50 19.99
CA LEU A 382 3.94 2.99 19.92
C LEU A 382 3.49 3.32 18.50
N ARG A 383 4.40 3.82 17.64
CA ARG A 383 4.20 4.02 16.18
C ARG A 383 3.95 2.72 15.41
N GLY A 384 4.22 1.57 16.02
CA GLY A 384 3.88 0.25 15.49
C GLY A 384 5.04 -0.47 14.81
N ARG A 385 4.84 -1.78 14.60
CA ARG A 385 5.87 -2.69 14.07
C ARG A 385 6.36 -2.30 12.69
N SER A 386 5.49 -1.77 11.83
CA SER A 386 5.86 -1.32 10.49
C SER A 386 6.89 -0.19 10.54
N PHE A 387 6.66 0.81 11.40
CA PHE A 387 7.60 1.91 11.61
C PHE A 387 8.94 1.42 12.17
N ALA A 388 8.90 0.64 13.26
CA ALA A 388 10.10 0.09 13.89
C ALA A 388 10.96 -0.73 12.91
N ARG A 389 10.32 -1.58 12.10
CA ARG A 389 10.99 -2.40 11.08
C ARG A 389 11.59 -1.54 9.96
N ASN A 390 10.90 -0.50 9.51
CA ASN A 390 11.46 0.43 8.52
C ASN A 390 12.70 1.13 9.08
N LEU A 391 12.66 1.52 10.36
CA LEU A 391 13.79 2.19 11.02
C LEU A 391 14.99 1.25 11.17
N GLU A 392 14.74 0.01 11.57
CA GLU A 392 15.78 -1.03 11.65
C GLU A 392 16.40 -1.31 10.28
N THR A 393 15.57 -1.49 9.26
CA THR A 393 16.02 -1.72 7.87
C THR A 393 16.86 -0.53 7.39
N TYR A 394 16.42 0.70 7.66
CA TYR A 394 17.17 1.90 7.32
C TYR A 394 18.53 1.93 8.04
N LYS A 395 18.54 1.70 9.36
CA LYS A 395 19.77 1.64 10.18
C LYS A 395 20.77 0.59 9.71
N LEU A 396 20.30 -0.48 9.08
CA LEU A 396 21.16 -1.52 8.51
C LEU A 396 21.71 -1.09 7.15
N LEU A 397 20.85 -0.67 6.22
CA LEU A 397 21.22 -0.30 4.85
C LEU A 397 22.09 0.96 4.76
N THR A 398 22.06 1.78 5.80
CA THR A 398 22.84 3.03 5.88
C THR A 398 24.26 2.87 6.40
N ARG A 399 24.66 1.66 6.80
CA ARG A 399 26.01 1.43 7.32
C ARG A 399 27.00 1.30 6.15
N LEU A 400 28.03 2.14 6.19
CA LEU A 400 28.98 2.37 5.09
C LEU A 400 29.99 1.25 4.85
N LYS A 401 30.32 0.48 5.88
CA LYS A 401 31.41 -0.49 5.85
C LYS A 401 31.02 -1.72 6.64
N PRO A 402 31.45 -2.92 6.23
CA PRO A 402 31.49 -4.05 7.13
C PRO A 402 32.11 -3.60 8.45
N PRO A 403 31.61 -4.05 9.61
CA PRO A 403 32.33 -3.82 10.86
C PRO A 403 33.79 -4.21 10.62
N LYS A 404 34.75 -3.33 10.98
CA LYS A 404 36.17 -3.70 10.95
C LYS A 404 36.31 -4.89 11.89
N LEU A 405 36.34 -6.10 11.33
CA LEU A 405 36.55 -7.33 12.08
C LEU A 405 37.86 -7.16 12.83
N SER A 406 37.85 -7.48 14.13
CA SER A 406 39.09 -7.61 14.88
C SER A 406 39.94 -8.70 14.22
N PRO A 407 41.27 -8.60 14.21
CA PRO A 407 42.15 -9.60 13.60
C PRO A 407 41.88 -11.04 14.05
N GLU A 408 41.33 -11.20 15.27
CA GLU A 408 40.92 -12.48 15.86
C GLU A 408 39.62 -13.03 15.24
N MET A 409 38.67 -12.17 14.84
CA MET A 409 37.44 -12.58 14.15
C MET A 409 37.66 -12.84 12.65
N THR A 410 38.66 -12.19 12.03
CA THR A 410 39.01 -12.40 10.62
C THR A 410 39.53 -13.82 10.34
N GLN A 411 40.02 -14.55 11.36
CA GLN A 411 40.41 -15.95 11.23
C GLN A 411 39.23 -16.94 11.31
N GLN A 412 38.05 -16.51 11.73
CA GLN A 412 36.89 -17.40 11.99
C GLN A 412 35.74 -17.32 10.98
N MET A 413 35.73 -16.38 10.03
CA MET A 413 34.69 -16.31 8.99
C MET A 413 35.29 -16.01 7.61
N SER A 414 35.50 -17.03 6.78
CA SER A 414 35.52 -16.84 5.32
C SER A 414 34.09 -16.51 4.88
N GLY A 415 33.87 -15.35 4.23
CA GLY A 415 32.56 -14.99 3.69
C GLY A 415 32.02 -16.05 2.73
N TYR A 416 30.69 -16.19 2.67
CA TYR A 416 30.04 -17.13 1.76
C TYR A 416 29.84 -16.50 0.39
N THR A 417 29.71 -17.32 -0.66
CA THR A 417 29.36 -16.85 -2.00
C THR A 417 27.86 -16.99 -2.24
N LEU A 418 27.16 -15.88 -2.42
CA LEU A 418 25.71 -15.84 -2.63
C LEU A 418 25.40 -15.40 -4.06
N ALA A 419 24.48 -16.07 -4.73
CA ALA A 419 24.04 -15.70 -6.07
C ALA A 419 22.65 -15.06 -6.06
N VAL A 420 22.43 -14.08 -6.94
CA VAL A 420 21.12 -13.45 -7.18
C VAL A 420 20.80 -13.42 -8.67
N MET A 421 19.56 -13.74 -9.02
CA MET A 421 19.10 -13.75 -10.41
C MET A 421 17.63 -13.36 -10.55
N CYS A 422 17.26 -12.87 -11.74
CA CYS A 422 15.88 -12.55 -12.09
C CYS A 422 15.31 -13.56 -13.09
N VAL A 423 14.09 -14.06 -12.84
CA VAL A 423 13.43 -15.06 -13.71
C VAL A 423 11.97 -14.66 -13.97
N GLY A 424 11.54 -14.71 -15.23
CA GLY A 424 10.19 -14.36 -15.65
C GLY A 424 10.11 -13.08 -16.48
N ALA A 425 8.97 -12.40 -16.42
CA ALA A 425 8.79 -11.08 -17.04
C ALA A 425 9.39 -9.98 -16.16
N PRO A 426 9.93 -8.88 -16.74
CA PRO A 426 10.40 -7.75 -15.95
C PRO A 426 9.24 -7.10 -15.17
N ALA A 427 9.53 -6.72 -13.93
CA ALA A 427 8.59 -6.02 -13.08
C ALA A 427 9.34 -4.98 -12.22
N CYS A 428 8.66 -3.87 -11.94
CA CYS A 428 9.19 -2.83 -11.06
C CYS A 428 9.46 -3.36 -9.65
N GLY A 429 10.58 -2.95 -9.04
CA GLY A 429 11.01 -3.42 -7.71
C GLY A 429 12.06 -4.55 -7.73
N MET A 430 12.28 -5.24 -8.86
CA MET A 430 13.35 -6.25 -8.99
C MET A 430 14.73 -5.65 -8.67
N ASN A 431 15.04 -4.50 -9.25
CA ASN A 431 16.32 -3.81 -9.06
C ASN A 431 16.52 -3.34 -7.60
N ALA A 432 15.46 -2.88 -6.94
CA ALA A 432 15.49 -2.53 -5.52
C ALA A 432 15.81 -3.75 -4.64
N ALA A 433 15.23 -4.90 -4.96
CA ALA A 433 15.52 -6.16 -4.28
C ALA A 433 16.97 -6.62 -4.51
N VAL A 434 17.45 -6.63 -5.76
CA VAL A 434 18.86 -7.00 -6.06
C VAL A 434 19.83 -6.10 -5.29
N ARG A 435 19.65 -4.78 -5.34
CA ARG A 435 20.53 -3.85 -4.62
C ARG A 435 20.54 -4.12 -3.13
N SER A 436 19.36 -4.21 -2.51
CA SER A 436 19.25 -4.41 -1.07
C SER A 436 19.94 -5.71 -0.67
N PHE A 437 19.69 -6.81 -1.38
CA PHE A 437 20.35 -8.09 -1.14
C PHE A 437 21.88 -7.96 -1.24
N THR A 438 22.38 -7.37 -2.33
CA THR A 438 23.82 -7.17 -2.56
C THR A 438 24.48 -6.38 -1.43
N ARG A 439 23.89 -5.24 -1.03
CA ARG A 439 24.48 -4.40 0.04
C ARG A 439 24.47 -5.09 1.40
N ASN A 440 23.40 -5.84 1.72
CA ASN A 440 23.31 -6.61 2.97
C ASN A 440 24.42 -7.67 3.04
N CYS A 441 24.62 -8.43 1.97
CA CYS A 441 25.62 -9.50 1.93
C CYS A 441 27.06 -8.95 1.96
N ILE A 442 27.37 -7.94 1.15
CA ILE A 442 28.69 -7.28 1.15
C ILE A 442 29.00 -6.68 2.52
N TYR A 443 28.00 -6.09 3.20
CA TYR A 443 28.18 -5.54 4.54
C TYR A 443 28.62 -6.61 5.55
N ARG A 444 28.22 -7.87 5.40
CA ARG A 444 28.69 -8.97 6.25
C ARG A 444 30.09 -9.46 5.87
N GLY A 445 30.57 -9.15 4.67
CA GLY A 445 31.82 -9.66 4.11
C GLY A 445 31.64 -10.84 3.15
N ASP A 446 30.41 -11.07 2.65
CA ASP A 446 30.12 -12.10 1.65
C ASP A 446 30.41 -11.62 0.22
N ILE A 447 30.63 -12.57 -0.68
CA ILE A 447 30.76 -12.32 -2.12
C ILE A 447 29.38 -12.49 -2.75
N VAL A 448 28.97 -11.53 -3.57
CA VAL A 448 27.67 -11.56 -4.26
C VAL A 448 27.87 -11.71 -5.75
N LEU A 449 27.25 -12.71 -6.35
CA LEU A 449 27.27 -13.00 -7.77
C LEU A 449 25.90 -12.67 -8.39
N GLY A 450 25.87 -11.81 -9.40
CA GLY A 450 24.71 -11.57 -10.24
C GLY A 450 24.73 -12.51 -11.44
N VAL A 451 23.70 -13.32 -11.60
CA VAL A 451 23.53 -14.16 -12.79
C VAL A 451 22.74 -13.38 -13.84
N GLU A 452 23.28 -13.27 -15.04
CA GLU A 452 22.62 -12.53 -16.12
C GLU A 452 21.56 -13.39 -16.82
N ASP A 453 20.40 -12.81 -17.17
CA ASP A 453 19.33 -13.51 -17.90
C ASP A 453 18.78 -14.79 -17.20
N GLY A 454 18.89 -14.86 -15.87
CA GLY A 454 18.26 -15.91 -15.06
C GLY A 454 18.87 -17.30 -15.26
N ILE A 455 18.01 -18.31 -15.43
CA ILE A 455 18.43 -19.71 -15.62
C ILE A 455 19.29 -19.89 -16.88
N GLU A 456 19.03 -19.12 -17.93
CA GLU A 456 19.81 -19.17 -19.15
C GLU A 456 21.27 -18.74 -18.90
N GLY A 457 21.48 -17.76 -18.03
CA GLY A 457 22.81 -17.37 -17.55
C GLY A 457 23.50 -18.47 -16.76
N LEU A 458 22.78 -19.17 -15.88
CA LEU A 458 23.36 -20.33 -15.17
C LEU A 458 23.82 -21.41 -16.16
N ILE A 459 23.03 -21.70 -17.20
CA ILE A 459 23.38 -22.70 -18.22
C ILE A 459 24.59 -22.28 -19.05
N LYS A 460 24.75 -20.98 -19.31
CA LYS A 460 25.81 -20.40 -20.15
C LYS A 460 27.04 -19.92 -19.35
N ASP A 461 27.03 -20.08 -18.03
CA ASP A 461 28.06 -19.55 -17.13
C ASP A 461 28.22 -18.00 -17.18
N SER A 462 27.11 -17.27 -17.40
CA SER A 462 27.06 -15.80 -17.44
C SER A 462 26.87 -15.22 -16.03
N VAL A 463 27.93 -15.26 -15.23
CA VAL A 463 27.92 -14.84 -13.82
C VAL A 463 28.94 -13.72 -13.61
N LYS A 464 28.52 -12.63 -12.93
CA LYS A 464 29.39 -11.49 -12.60
C LYS A 464 29.37 -11.16 -11.11
N GLU A 465 30.50 -10.76 -10.56
CA GLU A 465 30.55 -10.27 -9.18
C GLU A 465 29.91 -8.88 -9.07
N LEU A 466 28.98 -8.71 -8.12
CA LEU A 466 28.34 -7.43 -7.83
C LEU A 466 29.11 -6.71 -6.72
N GLN A 467 29.55 -5.49 -7.03
CA GLN A 467 30.22 -4.60 -6.10
C GLN A 467 29.23 -3.60 -5.47
N TRP A 468 29.59 -3.00 -4.34
CA TRP A 468 28.77 -1.99 -3.66
C TRP A 468 28.30 -0.87 -4.60
N SER A 469 29.21 -0.34 -5.41
CA SER A 469 28.96 0.74 -6.37
C SER A 469 28.19 0.29 -7.62
N SER A 470 28.24 -1.00 -7.96
CA SER A 470 27.62 -1.53 -9.18
C SER A 470 26.08 -1.52 -9.16
N VAL A 471 25.50 -1.52 -7.96
CA VAL A 471 24.04 -1.52 -7.73
C VAL A 471 23.49 -0.17 -7.27
N THR A 472 24.31 0.88 -7.29
CA THR A 472 23.88 2.22 -6.86
C THR A 472 22.87 2.83 -7.82
N GLY A 473 21.79 3.40 -7.28
CA GLY A 473 20.73 4.03 -8.08
C GLY A 473 19.75 3.03 -8.72
N TRP A 474 19.89 1.74 -8.42
CA TRP A 474 19.00 0.70 -8.95
C TRP A 474 17.60 0.74 -8.35
N VAL A 475 17.41 1.29 -7.14
CA VAL A 475 16.08 1.33 -6.48
C VAL A 475 15.07 2.13 -7.30
N GLY A 476 15.50 3.22 -7.95
CA GLY A 476 14.63 4.06 -8.77
C GLY A 476 14.42 3.56 -10.21
N GLN A 477 15.05 2.45 -10.60
CA GLN A 477 14.99 1.95 -11.98
C GLN A 477 13.95 0.84 -12.13
N GLY A 478 13.08 0.97 -13.14
CA GLY A 478 12.22 -0.13 -13.58
C GLY A 478 12.98 -1.23 -14.32
N GLY A 479 12.26 -2.28 -14.73
CA GLY A 479 12.85 -3.42 -15.43
C GLY A 479 13.74 -4.31 -14.56
N ALA A 480 14.69 -5.00 -15.18
CA ALA A 480 15.63 -5.92 -14.52
C ALA A 480 17.05 -5.72 -15.05
N SER A 481 17.92 -5.09 -14.26
CA SER A 481 19.29 -4.73 -14.65
C SER A 481 20.24 -5.92 -14.81
N LEU A 482 19.89 -7.08 -14.24
CA LEU A 482 20.58 -8.35 -14.51
C LEU A 482 20.06 -9.06 -15.77
N GLY A 483 19.03 -8.52 -16.45
CA GLY A 483 18.29 -9.28 -17.46
C GLY A 483 17.36 -10.31 -16.81
N THR A 484 16.33 -10.72 -17.54
CA THR A 484 15.36 -11.71 -17.08
C THR A 484 14.75 -12.46 -18.27
N LYS A 485 14.58 -13.76 -18.11
CA LYS A 485 14.01 -14.68 -19.11
C LYS A 485 13.04 -15.63 -18.43
N ARG A 486 12.13 -16.22 -19.22
CA ARG A 486 11.17 -17.24 -18.75
C ARG A 486 11.70 -18.68 -18.81
N THR A 487 12.99 -18.84 -19.08
CA THR A 487 13.66 -20.14 -19.24
C THR A 487 13.62 -20.92 -17.92
N LEU A 488 13.24 -22.19 -17.98
CA LEU A 488 13.21 -23.11 -16.84
C LEU A 488 14.45 -24.03 -16.82
N PRO A 489 14.82 -24.61 -15.67
CA PRO A 489 15.97 -25.51 -15.53
C PRO A 489 15.89 -26.83 -16.32
N ASP A 490 14.69 -27.22 -16.75
CA ASP A 490 14.41 -28.53 -17.35
C ASP A 490 15.38 -28.89 -18.50
N GLY A 491 15.83 -30.14 -18.49
CA GLY A 491 16.78 -30.70 -19.47
C GLY A 491 18.23 -30.19 -19.38
N ASN A 492 18.58 -29.28 -18.47
CA ASN A 492 19.93 -28.68 -18.38
C ASN A 492 20.54 -28.70 -16.97
N TYR A 493 20.05 -29.57 -16.08
CA TYR A 493 20.48 -29.63 -14.68
C TYR A 493 22.00 -29.82 -14.50
N GLU A 494 22.63 -30.65 -15.33
CA GLU A 494 24.08 -30.91 -15.25
C GLU A 494 24.92 -29.62 -15.42
N LYS A 495 24.62 -28.81 -16.43
CA LYS A 495 25.32 -27.53 -16.66
C LYS A 495 25.09 -26.54 -15.52
N ILE A 496 23.86 -26.49 -14.99
CA ILE A 496 23.54 -25.61 -13.86
C ILE A 496 24.35 -26.03 -12.62
N ALA A 497 24.45 -27.34 -12.36
CA ALA A 497 25.25 -27.88 -11.27
C ALA A 497 26.76 -27.57 -11.47
N GLU A 498 27.28 -27.72 -12.68
CA GLU A 498 28.66 -27.35 -13.02
C GLU A 498 28.95 -25.88 -12.70
N THR A 499 28.07 -24.95 -13.08
CA THR A 499 28.23 -23.52 -12.80
C THR A 499 28.14 -23.21 -11.30
N ILE A 500 27.18 -23.80 -10.58
CA ILE A 500 27.07 -23.64 -9.12
C ILE A 500 28.36 -24.09 -8.42
N ASN A 501 28.90 -25.24 -8.82
CA ASN A 501 30.14 -25.78 -8.26
C ASN A 501 31.36 -24.92 -8.64
N LYS A 502 31.46 -24.50 -9.92
CA LYS A 502 32.56 -23.68 -10.44
C LYS A 502 32.71 -22.36 -9.66
N HIS A 503 31.61 -21.68 -9.41
CA HIS A 503 31.58 -20.41 -8.66
C HIS A 503 31.44 -20.59 -7.14
N LYS A 504 31.34 -21.84 -6.67
CA LYS A 504 31.16 -22.19 -5.25
C LYS A 504 29.96 -21.48 -4.60
N ILE A 505 28.83 -21.44 -5.31
CA ILE A 505 27.62 -20.75 -4.83
C ILE A 505 27.08 -21.50 -3.61
N ASN A 506 26.98 -20.82 -2.47
CA ASN A 506 26.51 -21.35 -1.20
C ASN A 506 25.02 -21.09 -0.95
N GLY A 507 24.41 -20.13 -1.64
CA GLY A 507 22.98 -19.85 -1.55
C GLY A 507 22.50 -19.03 -2.74
N LEU A 508 21.22 -19.17 -3.07
CA LEU A 508 20.64 -18.62 -4.28
C LEU A 508 19.35 -17.84 -3.99
N LEU A 509 19.37 -16.55 -4.34
CA LEU A 509 18.19 -15.69 -4.37
C LEU A 509 17.64 -15.61 -5.79
N VAL A 510 16.36 -15.93 -5.97
CA VAL A 510 15.64 -15.83 -7.24
C VAL A 510 14.52 -14.81 -7.10
N ILE A 511 14.53 -13.77 -7.93
CA ILE A 511 13.50 -12.73 -7.92
C ILE A 511 12.66 -12.89 -9.18
N GLY A 512 11.36 -13.09 -9.04
CA GLY A 512 10.55 -13.31 -10.22
C GLY A 512 9.16 -13.88 -10.00
N GLY A 513 8.48 -14.14 -11.11
CA GLY A 513 7.08 -14.52 -11.15
C GLY A 513 6.85 -16.01 -10.94
N PHE A 514 5.80 -16.53 -11.58
CA PHE A 514 5.46 -17.95 -11.53
C PHE A 514 6.60 -18.83 -12.07
N GLU A 515 7.31 -18.38 -13.11
CA GLU A 515 8.47 -19.08 -13.65
C GLU A 515 9.63 -19.17 -12.64
N ALA A 516 9.83 -18.17 -11.78
CA ALA A 516 10.84 -18.22 -10.74
C ALA A 516 10.50 -19.23 -9.64
N TYR A 517 9.23 -19.24 -9.21
CA TYR A 517 8.70 -20.25 -8.30
C TYR A 517 8.89 -21.67 -8.86
N ASN A 518 8.48 -21.89 -10.12
CA ASN A 518 8.62 -23.17 -10.80
C ASN A 518 10.10 -23.58 -10.98
N ALA A 519 10.98 -22.63 -11.32
CA ALA A 519 12.41 -22.91 -11.46
C ALA A 519 13.02 -23.41 -10.15
N VAL A 520 12.73 -22.76 -9.01
CA VAL A 520 13.25 -23.21 -7.71
C VAL A 520 12.61 -24.53 -7.28
N LEU A 521 11.32 -24.76 -7.57
CA LEU A 521 10.67 -26.05 -7.34
C LEU A 521 11.37 -27.19 -8.10
N GLN A 522 11.69 -26.99 -9.38
CA GLN A 522 12.41 -27.99 -10.18
C GLN A 522 13.82 -28.26 -9.65
N LEU A 523 14.57 -27.22 -9.25
CA LEU A 523 15.89 -27.40 -8.63
C LEU A 523 15.80 -28.14 -7.30
N ALA A 524 14.80 -27.80 -6.47
CA ALA A 524 14.57 -28.45 -5.18
C ALA A 524 14.28 -29.95 -5.33
N GLN A 525 13.45 -30.33 -6.32
CA GLN A 525 13.14 -31.73 -6.61
C GLN A 525 14.37 -32.53 -7.09
N GLN A 526 15.39 -31.87 -7.63
CA GLN A 526 16.63 -32.48 -8.11
C GLN A 526 17.75 -32.57 -7.06
N LYS A 527 17.53 -32.13 -5.82
CA LYS A 527 18.52 -32.22 -4.71
C LYS A 527 19.01 -33.65 -4.43
N LYS A 528 18.20 -34.68 -4.73
CA LYS A 528 18.61 -36.08 -4.56
C LYS A 528 19.61 -36.55 -5.63
N THR A 529 19.58 -35.91 -6.80
CA THR A 529 20.38 -36.28 -7.97
C THR A 529 21.68 -35.49 -8.01
N TYR A 530 21.61 -34.17 -7.76
CA TYR A 530 22.75 -33.25 -7.82
C TYR A 530 23.00 -32.66 -6.44
N LYS A 531 24.19 -32.92 -5.88
CA LYS A 531 24.58 -32.41 -4.55
C LYS A 531 24.77 -30.89 -4.56
N GLU A 532 25.09 -30.33 -5.71
CA GLU A 532 25.27 -28.91 -5.96
C GLU A 532 23.97 -28.13 -5.72
N PHE A 533 22.80 -28.76 -5.84
CA PHE A 533 21.51 -28.13 -5.52
C PHE A 533 21.16 -28.17 -4.03
N CYS A 534 21.95 -28.86 -3.19
CA CYS A 534 21.77 -28.89 -1.74
C CYS A 534 22.28 -27.61 -1.05
N ILE A 535 21.91 -26.46 -1.61
CA ILE A 535 22.14 -25.12 -1.08
C ILE A 535 20.79 -24.47 -0.71
N PRO A 536 20.77 -23.52 0.25
CA PRO A 536 19.57 -22.74 0.52
C PRO A 536 19.14 -21.90 -0.70
N MET A 537 17.87 -21.99 -1.07
CA MET A 537 17.27 -21.28 -2.19
C MET A 537 16.06 -20.48 -1.71
N LEU A 538 15.95 -19.22 -2.13
CA LEU A 538 14.83 -18.36 -1.76
C LEU A 538 14.24 -17.66 -2.99
N VAL A 539 12.91 -17.66 -3.11
CA VAL A 539 12.16 -16.90 -4.12
C VAL A 539 11.56 -15.64 -3.52
N ILE A 540 11.81 -14.47 -4.13
CA ILE A 540 11.04 -13.24 -3.91
C ILE A 540 10.03 -13.10 -5.07
N PRO A 541 8.72 -13.20 -4.79
CA PRO A 541 7.67 -13.02 -5.80
C PRO A 541 7.72 -11.64 -6.46
N SER A 542 7.88 -11.61 -7.78
CA SER A 542 7.92 -10.39 -8.58
C SER A 542 7.26 -10.60 -9.93
N THR A 543 6.09 -9.98 -10.10
CA THR A 543 5.26 -10.02 -11.30
C THR A 543 4.18 -8.95 -11.17
N ILE A 544 3.78 -8.34 -12.29
CA ILE A 544 2.64 -7.42 -12.30
C ILE A 544 1.32 -8.14 -12.03
N SER A 545 1.25 -9.44 -12.32
CA SER A 545 -0.01 -10.21 -12.33
C SER A 545 -0.48 -10.62 -10.94
N ASN A 546 0.41 -10.58 -9.94
CA ASN A 546 0.15 -11.07 -8.58
C ASN A 546 -0.42 -12.51 -8.55
N ASN A 547 0.19 -13.41 -9.35
CA ASN A 547 -0.28 -14.77 -9.58
C ASN A 547 0.65 -15.84 -8.95
N VAL A 548 1.52 -15.45 -8.03
CA VAL A 548 2.46 -16.36 -7.37
C VAL A 548 1.84 -16.90 -6.08
N PRO A 549 1.86 -18.22 -5.82
CA PRO A 549 1.31 -18.80 -4.60
C PRO A 549 2.10 -18.38 -3.36
N GLY A 550 1.44 -18.46 -2.19
CA GLY A 550 2.08 -18.19 -0.89
C GLY A 550 2.30 -16.71 -0.56
N THR A 551 1.82 -15.77 -1.39
CA THR A 551 1.90 -14.33 -1.13
C THR A 551 0.61 -13.61 -1.54
N GLU A 552 0.24 -12.56 -0.80
CA GLU A 552 -0.86 -11.66 -1.17
C GLU A 552 -0.41 -10.56 -2.14
N PHE A 553 0.89 -10.25 -2.15
CA PHE A 553 1.49 -9.21 -2.98
C PHE A 553 2.79 -9.71 -3.63
N SER A 554 2.98 -9.38 -4.90
CA SER A 554 4.23 -9.55 -5.63
C SER A 554 4.80 -8.19 -6.04
N LEU A 555 6.13 -8.08 -6.08
CA LEU A 555 6.80 -6.87 -6.55
C LEU A 555 6.39 -6.53 -7.99
N GLY A 556 6.04 -5.28 -8.21
CA GLY A 556 5.65 -4.69 -9.50
C GLY A 556 4.14 -4.62 -9.69
N ALA A 557 3.35 -5.31 -8.85
CA ALA A 557 1.90 -5.28 -8.94
C ALA A 557 1.33 -3.89 -8.59
N ASP A 558 1.88 -3.20 -7.60
CA ASP A 558 1.42 -1.85 -7.22
C ASP A 558 1.78 -0.81 -8.29
N THR A 559 3.00 -0.87 -8.84
CA THR A 559 3.39 -0.02 -9.96
C THR A 559 2.43 -0.21 -11.15
N ALA A 560 2.14 -1.46 -11.51
CA ALA A 560 1.21 -1.76 -12.60
C ALA A 560 -0.21 -1.23 -12.34
N LEU A 561 -0.71 -1.36 -11.11
CA LEU A 561 -2.01 -0.82 -10.73
C LEU A 561 -2.07 0.70 -10.85
N ASN A 562 -1.03 1.41 -10.46
CA ASN A 562 -0.95 2.86 -10.62
C ASN A 562 -0.98 3.27 -12.10
N GLU A 563 -0.20 2.61 -12.96
CA GLU A 563 -0.20 2.86 -14.42
C GLU A 563 -1.58 2.63 -15.03
N ILE A 564 -2.22 1.49 -14.73
CA ILE A 564 -3.57 1.18 -15.24
C ILE A 564 -4.57 2.22 -14.75
N THR A 565 -4.50 2.59 -13.47
CA THR A 565 -5.41 3.56 -12.85
C THR A 565 -5.26 4.94 -13.50
N GLU A 566 -4.04 5.42 -13.73
CA GLU A 566 -3.79 6.70 -14.40
C GLU A 566 -4.24 6.68 -15.86
N ILE A 567 -4.03 5.57 -16.58
CA ILE A 567 -4.55 5.42 -17.94
C ILE A 567 -6.09 5.43 -17.93
N CYS A 568 -6.73 4.76 -16.97
CA CYS A 568 -8.19 4.81 -16.81
C CYS A 568 -8.69 6.23 -16.56
N ASP A 569 -7.94 7.04 -15.78
CA ASP A 569 -8.27 8.45 -15.55
C ASP A 569 -8.22 9.27 -16.85
N ARG A 570 -7.15 9.11 -17.65
CA ARG A 570 -7.00 9.77 -18.96
C ARG A 570 -8.08 9.34 -19.96
N ILE A 571 -8.38 8.05 -20.01
CA ILE A 571 -9.44 7.49 -20.87
C ILE A 571 -10.80 8.06 -20.46
N ARG A 572 -11.09 8.11 -19.16
CA ARG A 572 -12.33 8.69 -18.64
C ARG A 572 -12.45 10.18 -18.96
N GLN A 573 -11.37 10.94 -18.86
CA GLN A 573 -11.36 12.35 -19.26
C GLN A 573 -11.69 12.50 -20.76
N SER A 574 -11.11 11.64 -21.61
CA SER A 574 -11.44 11.58 -23.04
C SER A 574 -12.92 11.21 -23.27
N ALA A 575 -13.45 10.27 -22.50
CA ALA A 575 -14.85 9.86 -22.54
C ALA A 575 -15.79 11.00 -22.13
N GLN A 576 -15.41 11.83 -21.16
CA GLN A 576 -16.19 13.00 -20.74
C GLN A 576 -16.20 14.13 -21.79
N GLY A 577 -15.12 14.27 -22.57
CA GLY A 577 -15.04 15.25 -23.65
C GLY A 577 -15.91 14.90 -24.86
N THR A 578 -16.36 13.65 -24.99
CA THR A 578 -17.26 13.21 -26.08
C THR A 578 -18.62 12.83 -25.51
N LYS A 579 -19.73 13.14 -26.19
CA LYS A 579 -21.06 12.71 -25.70
C LYS A 579 -21.17 11.18 -25.73
N ARG A 580 -21.38 10.56 -24.55
CA ARG A 580 -21.78 9.14 -24.32
C ARG A 580 -20.83 8.10 -24.94
N ARG A 581 -19.79 7.72 -24.19
CA ARG A 581 -18.80 6.72 -24.63
C ARG A 581 -18.48 5.68 -23.56
N VAL A 582 -18.37 4.43 -24.00
CA VAL A 582 -17.88 3.30 -23.19
C VAL A 582 -16.49 2.89 -23.66
N PHE A 583 -15.58 2.67 -22.72
CA PHE A 583 -14.27 2.10 -23.01
C PHE A 583 -14.14 0.70 -22.42
N ILE A 584 -13.66 -0.24 -23.24
CA ILE A 584 -13.26 -1.58 -22.83
C ILE A 584 -11.74 -1.60 -22.78
N VAL A 585 -11.19 -1.64 -21.58
CA VAL A 585 -9.76 -1.55 -21.31
C VAL A 585 -9.24 -2.95 -21.01
N GLU A 586 -8.36 -3.45 -21.87
CA GLU A 586 -7.71 -4.74 -21.66
C GLU A 586 -6.48 -4.59 -20.76
N THR A 587 -6.50 -5.28 -19.63
CA THR A 587 -5.35 -5.39 -18.72
C THR A 587 -4.61 -6.70 -18.93
N MET A 588 -3.32 -6.70 -18.61
CA MET A 588 -2.53 -7.93 -18.49
C MET A 588 -2.95 -8.70 -17.23
N GLY A 589 -2.24 -9.79 -16.96
CA GLY A 589 -2.42 -10.62 -15.76
C GLY A 589 -2.37 -12.11 -16.05
N GLY A 590 -2.18 -12.54 -17.31
CA GLY A 590 -2.41 -13.93 -17.68
C GLY A 590 -3.84 -14.31 -17.36
N TYR A 591 -4.02 -15.44 -16.66
CA TYR A 591 -5.31 -15.88 -16.14
C TYR A 591 -5.68 -15.25 -14.78
N CYS A 592 -4.84 -14.38 -14.22
CA CYS A 592 -5.09 -13.75 -12.93
C CYS A 592 -5.83 -12.42 -13.13
N GLY A 593 -7.05 -12.33 -12.63
CA GLY A 593 -7.91 -11.15 -12.68
C GLY A 593 -7.54 -10.01 -11.72
N TYR A 594 -6.43 -10.12 -10.98
CA TYR A 594 -6.03 -9.16 -9.94
C TYR A 594 -5.98 -7.72 -10.47
N LEU A 595 -5.25 -7.48 -11.56
CA LEU A 595 -5.09 -6.15 -12.15
C LEU A 595 -6.43 -5.57 -12.62
N ALA A 596 -7.24 -6.35 -13.33
CA ALA A 596 -8.55 -5.92 -13.81
C ALA A 596 -9.49 -5.55 -12.65
N THR A 597 -9.51 -6.36 -11.59
CA THR A 597 -10.38 -6.15 -10.43
C THR A 597 -9.95 -4.93 -9.63
N MET A 598 -8.68 -4.88 -9.24
CA MET A 598 -8.15 -3.84 -8.36
C MET A 598 -8.09 -2.49 -9.06
N ALA A 599 -7.65 -2.45 -10.32
CA ALA A 599 -7.69 -1.22 -11.11
C ALA A 599 -9.14 -0.84 -11.48
N GLY A 600 -10.05 -1.81 -11.58
CA GLY A 600 -11.48 -1.53 -11.78
C GLY A 600 -12.07 -0.80 -10.58
N LEU A 601 -11.74 -1.25 -9.37
CA LEU A 601 -12.13 -0.59 -8.13
C LEU A 601 -11.48 0.81 -7.99
N ALA A 602 -10.18 0.92 -8.27
CA ALA A 602 -9.41 2.18 -8.22
C ALA A 602 -9.78 3.19 -9.33
N GLY A 603 -10.19 2.70 -10.50
CA GLY A 603 -10.63 3.49 -11.64
C GLY A 603 -12.11 3.86 -11.59
N GLY A 604 -12.90 3.15 -10.76
CA GLY A 604 -14.34 3.31 -10.67
C GLY A 604 -15.06 2.77 -11.89
N ALA A 605 -14.60 1.62 -12.37
CA ALA A 605 -15.18 0.89 -13.48
C ALA A 605 -16.60 0.40 -13.18
N ASP A 606 -17.36 0.23 -14.25
CA ASP A 606 -18.71 -0.33 -14.21
C ASP A 606 -18.65 -1.86 -14.07
N GLN A 607 -17.69 -2.51 -14.74
CA GLN A 607 -17.50 -3.96 -14.67
C GLN A 607 -16.02 -4.34 -14.87
N ALA A 608 -15.60 -5.44 -14.26
CA ALA A 608 -14.30 -6.07 -14.51
C ALA A 608 -14.49 -7.55 -14.89
N TYR A 609 -14.22 -7.90 -16.15
CA TYR A 609 -14.27 -9.30 -16.62
C TYR A 609 -12.94 -10.00 -16.38
N ILE A 610 -12.98 -11.12 -15.67
CA ILE A 610 -11.83 -11.90 -15.24
C ILE A 610 -11.99 -13.38 -15.59
N PHE A 611 -10.93 -14.16 -15.50
CA PHE A 611 -10.98 -15.60 -15.82
C PHE A 611 -11.63 -16.41 -14.71
N GLU A 612 -11.43 -15.98 -13.46
CA GLU A 612 -11.93 -16.64 -12.26
C GLU A 612 -13.46 -16.62 -12.15
N GLU A 613 -14.13 -15.76 -12.91
CA GLU A 613 -15.57 -15.68 -12.96
C GLU A 613 -16.10 -15.93 -14.37
N THR A 614 -17.00 -16.90 -14.51
CA THR A 614 -17.61 -17.21 -15.80
C THR A 614 -18.64 -16.15 -16.17
N PHE A 615 -18.58 -15.67 -17.41
CA PHE A 615 -19.56 -14.76 -17.99
C PHE A 615 -19.89 -15.15 -19.44
N GLY A 616 -21.06 -14.73 -19.91
CA GLY A 616 -21.49 -14.93 -21.29
C GLY A 616 -22.28 -13.75 -21.87
N ALA A 617 -22.90 -13.97 -23.02
CA ALA A 617 -23.65 -12.93 -23.73
C ALA A 617 -24.78 -12.29 -22.90
N LYS A 618 -25.44 -13.05 -22.02
CA LYS A 618 -26.50 -12.52 -21.15
C LYS A 618 -25.97 -11.50 -20.13
N ASP A 619 -24.81 -11.78 -19.56
CA ASP A 619 -24.17 -10.88 -18.58
C ASP A 619 -23.70 -9.59 -19.28
N LEU A 620 -23.13 -9.72 -20.49
CA LEU A 620 -22.75 -8.57 -21.32
C LEU A 620 -23.96 -7.69 -21.65
N LEU A 621 -25.11 -8.29 -22.01
CA LEU A 621 -26.35 -7.53 -22.26
C LEU A 621 -26.85 -6.81 -21.00
N HIS A 622 -26.84 -7.48 -19.85
CA HIS A 622 -27.22 -6.86 -18.58
C HIS A 622 -26.34 -5.65 -18.24
N ASP A 623 -25.02 -5.78 -18.46
CA ASP A 623 -24.07 -4.70 -18.22
C ASP A 623 -24.28 -3.51 -19.19
N ILE A 624 -24.68 -3.79 -20.44
CA ILE A 624 -25.04 -2.76 -21.42
C ILE A 624 -26.32 -2.03 -21.01
N ASP A 625 -27.37 -2.75 -20.62
CA ASP A 625 -28.62 -2.17 -20.13
C ASP A 625 -28.38 -1.29 -18.89
N HIS A 626 -27.52 -1.76 -17.99
CA HIS A 626 -27.08 -0.99 -16.83
C HIS A 626 -26.39 0.31 -17.22
N MET A 627 -25.46 0.26 -18.17
CA MET A 627 -24.77 1.44 -18.69
C MET A 627 -25.74 2.40 -19.39
N ILE A 628 -26.69 1.91 -20.18
CA ILE A 628 -27.74 2.72 -20.81
C ILE A 628 -28.56 3.45 -19.73
N SER A 629 -29.01 2.73 -18.70
CA SER A 629 -29.74 3.31 -17.57
C SER A 629 -28.92 4.39 -16.88
N LYS A 630 -27.65 4.12 -16.58
CA LYS A 630 -26.71 5.08 -15.98
C LYS A 630 -26.53 6.33 -16.85
N MET A 631 -26.46 6.20 -18.17
CA MET A 631 -26.33 7.32 -19.11
C MET A 631 -27.59 8.17 -19.25
N ASN A 632 -28.77 7.56 -19.11
CA ASN A 632 -30.03 8.28 -19.09
C ASN A 632 -30.21 9.13 -17.81
N HIS A 633 -29.55 8.74 -16.71
CA HIS A 633 -29.58 9.45 -15.43
C HIS A 633 -28.39 10.42 -15.22
N GLY A 634 -27.71 10.81 -16.30
CA GLY A 634 -26.77 11.94 -16.30
C GLY A 634 -25.27 11.60 -16.32
N VAL A 635 -24.87 10.33 -16.17
CA VAL A 635 -23.44 9.96 -16.26
C VAL A 635 -23.07 9.63 -17.70
N GLN A 636 -22.21 10.42 -18.34
CA GLN A 636 -21.99 10.30 -19.80
C GLN A 636 -20.85 9.35 -20.23
N HIS A 637 -20.34 8.52 -19.33
CA HIS A 637 -19.22 7.61 -19.62
C HIS A 637 -19.40 6.24 -18.97
N GLY A 638 -18.89 5.21 -19.65
CA GLY A 638 -18.75 3.86 -19.12
C GLY A 638 -17.30 3.38 -19.20
N LEU A 639 -16.89 2.58 -18.22
CA LEU A 639 -15.56 2.00 -18.16
C LEU A 639 -15.67 0.52 -17.79
N VAL A 640 -15.17 -0.33 -18.66
CA VAL A 640 -15.11 -1.78 -18.48
C VAL A 640 -13.65 -2.19 -18.49
N LEU A 641 -13.21 -2.95 -17.49
CA LEU A 641 -11.91 -3.60 -17.54
C LEU A 641 -12.08 -5.07 -17.92
N ARG A 642 -11.15 -5.58 -18.69
CA ARG A 642 -11.13 -6.99 -19.12
C ARG A 642 -9.71 -7.51 -18.95
N ASN A 643 -9.54 -8.58 -18.20
CA ASN A 643 -8.27 -9.32 -18.19
C ASN A 643 -8.05 -10.00 -19.57
N GLU A 644 -6.80 -9.97 -20.06
CA GLU A 644 -6.42 -10.48 -21.39
C GLU A 644 -6.88 -11.93 -21.66
N LYS A 645 -6.88 -12.80 -20.65
CA LYS A 645 -7.32 -14.21 -20.73
C LYS A 645 -8.63 -14.49 -20.01
N ALA A 646 -9.44 -13.46 -19.74
CA ALA A 646 -10.74 -13.62 -19.08
C ALA A 646 -11.63 -14.63 -19.81
N ASN A 647 -11.64 -14.57 -21.15
CA ASN A 647 -12.28 -15.56 -22.00
C ASN A 647 -11.67 -15.53 -23.40
N VAL A 648 -11.53 -16.70 -24.03
CA VAL A 648 -10.96 -16.86 -25.39
C VAL A 648 -11.89 -16.31 -26.47
N ASN A 649 -13.20 -16.50 -26.33
CA ASN A 649 -14.20 -16.11 -27.32
C ASN A 649 -14.68 -14.67 -27.11
N TYR A 650 -14.89 -14.27 -25.85
CA TYR A 650 -15.27 -12.90 -25.50
C TYR A 650 -14.01 -12.03 -25.34
N ASN A 651 -13.29 -11.84 -26.45
CA ASN A 651 -12.11 -10.99 -26.50
C ASN A 651 -12.48 -9.50 -26.64
N SER A 652 -11.49 -8.60 -26.49
CA SER A 652 -11.72 -7.15 -26.52
C SER A 652 -12.33 -6.65 -27.83
N ASP A 653 -11.97 -7.25 -28.98
CA ASP A 653 -12.55 -6.90 -30.29
C ASP A 653 -14.02 -7.33 -30.37
N PHE A 654 -14.32 -8.58 -29.98
CA PHE A 654 -15.70 -9.07 -29.90
C PHE A 654 -16.55 -8.19 -28.98
N MET A 655 -16.09 -7.96 -27.75
CA MET A 655 -16.81 -7.15 -26.77
C MET A 655 -17.02 -5.72 -27.28
N SER A 656 -16.03 -5.11 -27.93
CA SER A 656 -16.14 -3.77 -28.50
C SER A 656 -17.20 -3.69 -29.60
N ARG A 657 -17.26 -4.70 -30.49
CA ARG A 657 -18.30 -4.77 -31.53
C ARG A 657 -19.67 -5.03 -30.94
N PHE A 658 -19.77 -5.96 -29.99
CA PHE A 658 -21.00 -6.31 -29.30
C PHE A 658 -21.60 -5.10 -28.57
N PHE A 659 -20.78 -4.41 -27.76
CA PHE A 659 -21.20 -3.19 -27.06
C PHE A 659 -21.56 -2.06 -28.02
N SER A 660 -20.91 -1.97 -29.18
CA SER A 660 -21.23 -0.95 -30.18
C SER A 660 -22.57 -1.21 -30.87
N GLU A 661 -22.93 -2.47 -31.13
CA GLU A 661 -24.20 -2.80 -31.80
C GLU A 661 -25.38 -2.78 -30.81
N GLU A 662 -25.24 -3.41 -29.65
CA GLU A 662 -26.31 -3.46 -28.63
C GLU A 662 -26.50 -2.09 -27.94
N GLY A 663 -25.43 -1.31 -27.78
CA GLY A 663 -25.49 0.05 -27.23
C GLY A 663 -25.86 1.14 -28.25
N LYS A 664 -26.21 0.75 -29.49
CA LYS A 664 -26.48 1.66 -30.60
C LYS A 664 -27.59 2.65 -30.26
N ASN A 665 -27.43 3.89 -30.72
CA ASN A 665 -28.27 5.06 -30.37
C ASN A 665 -28.11 5.59 -28.94
N TYR A 666 -27.47 4.83 -28.02
CA TYR A 666 -27.22 5.29 -26.65
C TYR A 666 -25.78 5.73 -26.43
N PHE A 667 -24.80 4.93 -26.87
CA PHE A 667 -23.38 5.25 -26.74
C PHE A 667 -22.52 4.63 -27.86
N SER A 668 -21.29 5.11 -27.98
CA SER A 668 -20.24 4.45 -28.77
C SER A 668 -19.30 3.64 -27.87
N ALA A 669 -18.87 2.45 -28.27
CA ALA A 669 -17.84 1.68 -27.56
C ALA A 669 -16.46 1.78 -28.24
N ARG A 670 -15.39 1.76 -27.46
CA ARG A 670 -14.00 1.73 -27.94
C ARG A 670 -13.20 0.77 -27.08
N MET A 671 -12.36 -0.05 -27.72
CA MET A 671 -11.38 -0.85 -27.00
C MET A 671 -10.06 -0.09 -26.83
N ASN A 672 -9.35 -0.37 -25.74
CA ASN A 672 -7.98 0.07 -25.52
C ASN A 672 -7.18 -1.08 -24.91
N VAL A 673 -6.14 -1.53 -25.59
CA VAL A 673 -5.25 -2.59 -25.09
C VAL A 673 -4.01 -1.92 -24.53
N LEU A 674 -3.87 -1.95 -23.21
CA LEU A 674 -2.79 -1.22 -22.53
C LEU A 674 -1.41 -1.82 -22.84
N GLY A 675 -1.36 -3.14 -23.01
CA GLY A 675 -0.13 -3.86 -23.30
C GLY A 675 0.96 -3.60 -22.26
N HIS A 676 2.21 -3.48 -22.70
CA HIS A 676 3.38 -3.43 -21.84
C HIS A 676 3.53 -2.12 -21.03
N MET A 677 2.74 -1.08 -21.30
CA MET A 677 2.75 0.15 -20.49
C MET A 677 2.44 -0.16 -19.01
N GLN A 678 1.73 -1.24 -18.75
CA GLN A 678 1.38 -1.72 -17.41
C GLN A 678 2.59 -2.19 -16.59
N GLN A 679 3.76 -2.42 -17.19
CA GLN A 679 4.96 -2.77 -16.41
C GLN A 679 5.54 -1.58 -15.65
N GLY A 680 5.13 -0.36 -16.02
CA GLY A 680 5.63 0.89 -15.46
C GLY A 680 7.02 1.26 -15.96
N GLY A 681 7.30 2.56 -15.94
CA GLY A 681 8.64 3.08 -16.22
C GLY A 681 9.48 3.15 -14.95
N SER A 682 8.97 3.84 -13.94
CA SER A 682 9.61 4.00 -12.64
C SER A 682 8.82 3.26 -11.56
N PRO A 683 9.49 2.50 -10.67
CA PRO A 683 8.81 1.74 -9.63
C PRO A 683 8.11 2.68 -8.63
N SER A 684 6.92 2.28 -8.18
CA SER A 684 6.18 2.99 -7.13
C SER A 684 6.94 2.97 -5.79
N PRO A 685 6.70 3.95 -4.88
CA PRO A 685 7.29 3.93 -3.55
C PRO A 685 7.01 2.62 -2.79
N PHE A 686 5.82 2.04 -2.98
CA PHE A 686 5.46 0.76 -2.39
C PHE A 686 6.37 -0.37 -2.87
N ASP A 687 6.53 -0.54 -4.19
CA ASP A 687 7.36 -1.59 -4.77
C ASP A 687 8.85 -1.41 -4.45
N ARG A 688 9.35 -0.16 -4.42
CA ARG A 688 10.72 0.15 -3.98
C ARG A 688 10.97 -0.29 -2.55
N ASN A 689 10.07 0.08 -1.64
CA ASN A 689 10.16 -0.25 -0.22
C ASN A 689 9.96 -1.74 0.03
N MET A 690 8.99 -2.37 -0.63
CA MET A 690 8.74 -3.80 -0.51
C MET A 690 9.94 -4.61 -0.99
N GLY A 691 10.50 -4.29 -2.15
CA GLY A 691 11.67 -4.97 -2.70
C GLY A 691 12.88 -4.84 -1.78
N THR A 692 13.12 -3.64 -1.28
CA THR A 692 14.21 -3.35 -0.33
C THR A 692 14.08 -4.19 0.95
N LYS A 693 12.89 -4.22 1.56
CA LYS A 693 12.64 -4.94 2.83
C LYS A 693 12.67 -6.45 2.65
N MET A 694 12.06 -6.97 1.60
CA MET A 694 12.04 -8.42 1.32
C MET A 694 13.44 -8.95 1.09
N ALA A 695 14.26 -8.22 0.32
CA ALA A 695 15.63 -8.62 0.05
C ALA A 695 16.55 -8.56 1.27
N ALA A 696 16.36 -7.58 2.17
CA ALA A 696 17.09 -7.55 3.45
C ALA A 696 16.78 -8.79 4.30
N LYS A 697 15.50 -9.17 4.39
CA LYS A 697 15.07 -10.40 5.08
C LYS A 697 15.54 -11.67 4.38
N ALA A 698 15.55 -11.68 3.05
CA ALA A 698 16.06 -12.79 2.27
C ALA A 698 17.56 -13.03 2.52
N ALA A 699 18.35 -11.96 2.58
CA ALA A 699 19.77 -12.05 2.93
C ALA A 699 19.95 -12.65 4.32
N GLU A 700 19.28 -12.10 5.33
CA GLU A 700 19.31 -12.61 6.71
C GLU A 700 18.94 -14.10 6.79
N TRP A 701 17.85 -14.50 6.12
CA TRP A 701 17.37 -15.88 6.11
C TRP A 701 18.36 -16.83 5.42
N LEU A 702 18.85 -16.47 4.23
CA LEU A 702 19.81 -17.30 3.47
C LEU A 702 21.07 -17.55 4.30
N ILE A 703 21.57 -16.50 4.96
CA ILE A 703 22.74 -16.58 5.82
C ILE A 703 22.51 -17.52 7.00
N THR A 704 21.41 -17.35 7.72
CA THR A 704 21.05 -18.21 8.86
C THR A 704 20.94 -19.67 8.41
N LYS A 705 20.28 -19.94 7.28
CA LYS A 705 20.11 -21.29 6.75
C LYS A 705 21.41 -21.92 6.24
N ILE A 706 22.31 -21.13 5.67
CA ILE A 706 23.65 -21.59 5.29
C ILE A 706 24.40 -22.06 6.55
N CYS A 707 24.40 -21.26 7.62
CA CYS A 707 25.04 -21.64 8.87
C CYS A 707 24.44 -22.91 9.50
N GLU A 708 23.11 -23.07 9.44
CA GLU A 708 22.41 -24.28 9.92
C GLU A 708 22.77 -25.53 9.11
N CYS A 709 23.00 -25.37 7.80
CA CYS A 709 23.25 -26.49 6.88
C CYS A 709 24.75 -26.79 6.66
N ALA A 710 25.65 -26.00 7.24
CA ALA A 710 27.10 -26.14 7.09
C ALA A 710 27.63 -27.37 7.83
N GLN A 711 28.38 -28.20 7.13
CA GLN A 711 29.07 -29.37 7.68
C GLN A 711 30.50 -29.03 8.13
N ALA A 712 31.09 -29.91 8.94
CA ALA A 712 32.44 -29.72 9.48
C ALA A 712 33.55 -29.66 8.41
N ASP A 713 33.28 -30.17 7.21
CA ASP A 713 34.18 -30.13 6.04
C ASP A 713 33.99 -28.87 5.18
N GLY A 714 33.07 -27.97 5.55
CA GLY A 714 32.72 -26.76 4.81
C GLY A 714 31.73 -26.97 3.66
N SER A 715 31.24 -28.20 3.43
CA SER A 715 30.16 -28.48 2.48
C SER A 715 28.79 -28.13 3.06
N LEU A 716 27.81 -27.86 2.20
CA LEU A 716 26.44 -27.58 2.59
C LEU A 716 25.54 -28.79 2.29
N ASN A 717 24.67 -29.14 3.23
CA ASN A 717 23.66 -30.17 3.03
C ASN A 717 22.25 -29.63 3.33
N ALA A 718 21.76 -28.79 2.43
CA ALA A 718 20.41 -28.25 2.48
C ALA A 718 19.40 -29.17 1.77
N SER A 719 19.20 -30.38 2.29
CA SER A 719 18.31 -31.40 1.70
C SER A 719 16.86 -31.35 2.17
N SER A 720 16.58 -30.63 3.26
CA SER A 720 15.22 -30.48 3.80
C SER A 720 14.37 -29.51 2.98
N PRO A 721 13.03 -29.71 2.85
CA PRO A 721 12.14 -28.81 2.11
C PRO A 721 12.18 -27.35 2.58
N ASP A 722 12.40 -27.13 3.89
CA ASP A 722 12.50 -25.79 4.51
C ASP A 722 13.74 -24.99 4.07
N THR A 723 14.59 -25.56 3.23
CA THR A 723 15.76 -24.88 2.66
C THR A 723 15.54 -24.36 1.25
N ALA A 724 14.40 -24.66 0.62
CA ALA A 724 13.98 -24.07 -0.65
C ALA A 724 12.59 -23.43 -0.47
N VAL A 725 12.57 -22.11 -0.26
CA VAL A 725 11.36 -21.40 0.19
C VAL A 725 10.98 -20.24 -0.72
N LEU A 726 9.72 -19.84 -0.64
CA LEU A 726 9.20 -18.60 -1.17
C LEU A 726 8.93 -17.63 -0.02
N LEU A 727 9.46 -16.41 -0.13
CA LEU A 727 9.23 -15.33 0.82
C LEU A 727 7.99 -14.54 0.41
N GLY A 728 6.84 -14.87 1.01
CA GLY A 728 5.58 -14.19 0.77
C GLY A 728 5.21 -13.18 1.86
N ILE A 729 4.22 -12.34 1.57
CA ILE A 729 3.56 -11.48 2.55
C ILE A 729 2.12 -11.95 2.68
N ILE A 730 1.69 -12.36 3.89
CA ILE A 730 0.30 -12.73 4.18
C ILE A 730 -0.16 -11.83 5.33
N ARG A 731 -1.24 -11.06 5.10
CA ARG A 731 -1.65 -9.93 5.94
C ARG A 731 -0.51 -8.92 6.15
N ARG A 732 0.30 -9.12 7.19
CA ARG A 732 1.47 -8.29 7.53
C ARG A 732 2.76 -9.08 7.75
N ASN A 733 2.65 -10.41 7.81
CA ASN A 733 3.75 -11.29 8.18
C ASN A 733 4.54 -11.69 6.93
N TYR A 734 5.86 -11.72 7.08
CA TYR A 734 6.73 -12.35 6.11
C TYR A 734 6.74 -13.85 6.37
N CYS A 735 6.27 -14.62 5.40
CA CYS A 735 6.14 -16.07 5.52
C CYS A 735 7.16 -16.74 4.59
N PHE A 736 8.02 -17.58 5.15
CA PHE A 736 8.92 -18.44 4.38
C PHE A 736 8.22 -19.79 4.19
N SER A 737 7.66 -20.01 3.01
CA SER A 737 6.90 -21.23 2.71
C SER A 737 7.71 -22.15 1.81
N PRO A 738 7.92 -23.43 2.15
CA PRO A 738 8.59 -24.36 1.26
C PRO A 738 7.92 -24.41 -0.12
N VAL A 739 8.71 -24.35 -1.20
CA VAL A 739 8.15 -24.32 -2.56
C VAL A 739 7.40 -25.61 -2.92
N GLU A 740 7.80 -26.72 -2.32
CA GLU A 740 7.16 -28.03 -2.46
C GLU A 740 5.77 -28.05 -1.79
N ASP A 741 5.62 -27.40 -0.64
CA ASP A 741 4.33 -27.33 0.06
C ASP A 741 3.31 -26.48 -0.72
N LEU A 742 3.78 -25.39 -1.33
CA LEU A 742 2.97 -24.51 -2.17
C LEU A 742 2.45 -25.19 -3.45
N GLN A 743 3.02 -26.33 -3.84
CA GLN A 743 2.55 -27.11 -4.99
C GLN A 743 1.07 -27.50 -4.83
N ASN A 744 0.64 -27.79 -3.60
CA ASN A 744 -0.73 -28.17 -3.28
C ASN A 744 -1.73 -27.02 -3.44
N ASP A 745 -1.28 -25.78 -3.33
CA ASP A 745 -2.08 -24.56 -3.49
C ASP A 745 -1.95 -23.93 -4.89
N THR A 746 -1.32 -24.65 -5.83
CA THR A 746 -1.01 -24.11 -7.16
C THR A 746 -1.75 -24.84 -8.27
N ASP A 747 -2.35 -24.09 -9.19
CA ASP A 747 -2.75 -24.55 -10.51
C ASP A 747 -1.61 -24.28 -11.52
N PHE A 748 -0.87 -25.31 -11.89
CA PHE A 748 0.23 -25.22 -12.84
C PHE A 748 -0.21 -25.07 -14.29
N VAL A 749 -1.46 -25.42 -14.63
CA VAL A 749 -1.96 -25.30 -16.00
C VAL A 749 -2.18 -23.82 -16.33
N GLN A 750 -2.81 -23.09 -15.42
CA GLN A 750 -3.10 -21.67 -15.60
C GLN A 750 -2.09 -20.74 -14.92
N GLY A 751 -1.24 -21.26 -14.04
CA GLY A 751 -0.25 -20.49 -13.29
C GLY A 751 -0.91 -19.57 -12.25
N LEU A 752 -1.81 -20.13 -11.44
CA LEU A 752 -2.60 -19.40 -10.44
C LEU A 752 -2.50 -20.06 -9.06
N PRO A 753 -2.58 -19.29 -7.97
CA PRO A 753 -2.91 -19.85 -6.66
C PRO A 753 -4.38 -20.27 -6.64
N LYS A 754 -4.71 -21.35 -5.91
CA LYS A 754 -6.10 -21.83 -5.79
C LYS A 754 -6.96 -20.89 -4.95
N GLN A 755 -6.35 -20.10 -4.07
CA GLN A 755 -7.03 -19.09 -3.28
C GLN A 755 -6.48 -17.69 -3.59
N GLN A 756 -7.39 -16.74 -3.81
CA GLN A 756 -7.05 -15.37 -4.18
C GLN A 756 -7.86 -14.40 -3.31
N TRP A 757 -7.17 -13.70 -2.41
CA TRP A 757 -7.78 -12.85 -1.38
C TRP A 757 -8.65 -11.71 -1.95
N TRP A 758 -8.33 -11.25 -3.16
CA TRP A 758 -8.94 -10.09 -3.80
C TRP A 758 -10.25 -10.41 -4.53
N LEU A 759 -10.59 -11.70 -4.76
CA LEU A 759 -11.84 -12.08 -5.41
C LEU A 759 -13.07 -11.57 -4.66
N LYS A 760 -13.01 -11.49 -3.33
CA LYS A 760 -14.10 -10.93 -2.50
C LYS A 760 -14.43 -9.48 -2.85
N LEU A 761 -13.46 -8.72 -3.38
CA LEU A 761 -13.62 -7.31 -3.76
C LEU A 761 -14.39 -7.10 -5.07
N GLN A 762 -14.62 -8.15 -5.87
CA GLN A 762 -15.49 -8.09 -7.05
C GLN A 762 -16.92 -7.68 -6.68
N SER A 763 -17.42 -8.18 -5.55
CA SER A 763 -18.74 -7.80 -5.04
C SER A 763 -18.80 -6.29 -4.73
N LEU A 764 -17.78 -5.75 -4.07
CA LEU A 764 -17.68 -4.33 -3.76
C LEU A 764 -17.58 -3.47 -5.02
N LEU A 765 -16.78 -3.89 -6.01
CA LEU A 765 -16.70 -3.20 -7.32
C LEU A 765 -18.08 -3.07 -7.95
N ARG A 766 -18.82 -4.18 -8.05
CA ARG A 766 -20.19 -4.24 -8.61
C ARG A 766 -21.17 -3.37 -7.86
N ILE A 767 -21.16 -3.44 -6.52
CA ILE A 767 -22.03 -2.62 -5.67
C ILE A 767 -21.74 -1.14 -5.90
N LEU A 768 -20.47 -0.74 -5.88
CA LEU A 768 -20.06 0.64 -6.13
C LEU A 768 -20.29 1.08 -7.58
N ALA A 769 -20.59 0.16 -8.50
CA ALA A 769 -21.02 0.42 -9.87
C ALA A 769 -22.56 0.42 -10.03
N LYS A 770 -23.33 0.11 -8.97
CA LYS A 770 -24.81 -0.02 -8.93
C LYS A 770 -25.36 -1.29 -9.58
N HIS A 771 -24.55 -2.34 -9.66
CA HIS A 771 -25.06 -3.68 -9.96
C HIS A 771 -25.67 -4.32 -8.73
N ASP A 772 -26.67 -5.20 -8.94
CA ASP A 772 -27.17 -6.08 -7.90
C ASP A 772 -26.12 -7.13 -7.57
N SER A 773 -25.57 -7.07 -6.37
CA SER A 773 -24.58 -8.00 -5.86
C SER A 773 -24.74 -8.14 -4.35
N VAL A 774 -24.01 -9.05 -3.73
CA VAL A 774 -24.05 -9.30 -2.29
C VAL A 774 -22.71 -8.91 -1.72
N TYR A 775 -22.70 -7.97 -0.77
CA TYR A 775 -21.46 -7.58 -0.11
C TYR A 775 -21.03 -8.70 0.84
N VAL A 776 -19.78 -9.12 0.71
CA VAL A 776 -19.13 -10.01 1.66
C VAL A 776 -18.38 -9.13 2.66
N GLU A 777 -18.80 -9.16 3.92
CA GLU A 777 -18.19 -8.36 4.98
C GLU A 777 -16.69 -8.60 5.03
N GLU A 778 -15.94 -7.50 5.03
CA GLU A 778 -14.49 -7.54 5.14
C GLU A 778 -14.05 -7.27 6.56
N GLY A 779 -14.65 -6.30 7.26
CA GLY A 779 -14.22 -5.88 8.58
C GLY A 779 -14.25 -6.98 9.62
N LEU A 780 -13.13 -7.12 10.34
CA LEU A 780 -13.11 -7.87 11.59
C LEU A 780 -13.32 -6.88 12.74
N ASN A 781 -14.28 -7.20 13.62
CA ASN A 781 -14.43 -6.51 14.90
C ASN A 781 -13.31 -6.98 15.82
N VAL A 782 -12.47 -6.04 16.24
CA VAL A 782 -11.38 -6.32 17.19
C VAL A 782 -11.68 -5.57 18.47
N GLN A 783 -11.66 -6.28 19.60
CA GLN A 783 -12.08 -5.70 20.88
C GLN A 783 -11.01 -4.79 21.49
N THR A 784 -9.74 -5.05 21.18
CA THR A 784 -8.59 -4.30 21.71
C THR A 784 -7.53 -4.06 20.63
N ILE A 785 -6.79 -2.95 20.71
CA ILE A 785 -5.65 -2.72 19.80
C ILE A 785 -4.54 -3.76 20.01
N GLU A 786 -4.44 -4.34 21.21
CA GLU A 786 -3.41 -5.34 21.53
C GLU A 786 -3.51 -6.60 20.66
N GLU A 787 -4.72 -7.03 20.32
CA GLU A 787 -5.00 -8.16 19.41
C GLU A 787 -4.46 -7.94 17.99
N THR A 788 -4.24 -6.68 17.61
CA THR A 788 -3.72 -6.32 16.28
C THR A 788 -2.19 -6.28 16.23
N GLY A 789 -1.47 -6.91 17.16
CA GLY A 789 0.00 -6.92 17.17
C GLY A 789 0.63 -5.56 17.46
N TRP A 790 -0.19 -4.56 17.79
CA TRP A 790 0.24 -3.30 18.38
C TRP A 790 0.47 -3.47 19.90
N SER A 791 0.48 -4.67 20.47
CA SER A 791 0.82 -4.89 21.89
C SER A 791 2.15 -4.22 22.29
N LEU A 792 2.17 -3.49 23.41
CA LEU A 792 3.41 -3.24 24.14
C LEU A 792 3.86 -4.60 24.68
N ALA A 793 4.89 -5.22 24.10
CA ALA A 793 5.64 -6.19 24.88
C ALA A 793 6.31 -5.37 25.99
N MET A 794 5.78 -5.43 27.21
CA MET A 794 6.49 -4.93 28.40
C MET A 794 7.81 -5.68 28.56
#